data_AF-A0A8S3UV38-F1
#
_entry.id   AF-A0A8S3UV38-F1
#
_cell.length_a   1.000
_cell.length_b   1.000
_cell.length_c   1.000
_cell.angle_alpha   90.00
_cell.angle_beta   90.00
_cell.angle_gamma   90.00
#
_symmetry.space_group_name_H-M   'P 1'
#
loop_
_entity.id
_entity.type
_entity.pdbx_description
1 polymer ?
#
loop_
_entity_poly.entity_id
_entity_poly.type
_entity_poly.pdbx_seq_one_letter_code
_entity_poly.pdbx_strand_id
1 'polypeptide(L)'
;MMVVRVQSRSFEHINLKLQQTIDTNNYGNIRGTCLLPDGRMVFSSSRYGHGTITVLNANGSLSFDVNLPSSSFDVTYITEDNTLAVSSGWSAAQCIYIIDMQTQKIKKTISVKDYIYGITYNGTGLICSGRHQRIRMINPNDETISDIVGGEITDNCYVTSFGNKLYHTNPDDNTVKCNDQQGIKQWTFQNRSCLKMPTGISVDNDGNIYVVDRESYNLIMISPDGKRQRQLLSAKDALSEPWAIHFSKERKMLIVANIRGREAFLYSVYGSIESYDGYERFEFQHSYSKVHPIPEEYSPGGIFMSFEFYNVEERNRVKCLTGQYGVPMSTQWTSSGHYYPIQIAQFGLSHYSKHLAGPKPKVQVLEDGESGDTSEWLLPDRRSQLAVKTDVDFTDNSIIEFDTSENLKNPGITISMDEKKLSTLSLDIKFISNGSLTVLLRTGDGNLFRIHYVLGDTLIYLQKRDLYYGLGSKARGKWLHITRMVMVDFQKGLALSMSKSKVAKFKRNARIAAICLRGHGLVDNVTLSSAAHLEHFFDAANYLVNQQDDQGGWPIMVQRKLVPAVLELDAGWYSAMGQGQSISLLVRAYIVSKDQKYLDAAERALDVFEIKSGDGGVLTKFAGVYDWYEEYPTTPSSYVLNGFIYSLLGLYDLKEVASGKGAAHATRLFDVGMKTLKNMLLMFDSGSGTFYDLRHLTLGGAPNRARWDYHTVHINQLNLLSLIDNDPLFTTTAKRWTDYMKGKLSPHN
;
A
#
# COMPACT_ATOMS: atom_id res chain seq x y z
N MET A 1 29.43 -7.53 -33.60
CA MET A 1 28.52 -6.58 -32.91
C MET A 1 27.21 -6.53 -33.72
N MET A 2 26.27 -7.43 -33.42
CA MET A 2 24.95 -7.47 -34.06
C MET A 2 23.95 -6.96 -33.02
N VAL A 3 23.40 -5.78 -33.24
CA VAL A 3 22.34 -5.20 -32.41
C VAL A 3 21.05 -5.98 -32.71
N VAL A 4 20.73 -6.98 -31.89
CA VAL A 4 19.39 -7.57 -31.91
C VAL A 4 18.49 -6.70 -31.04
N ARG A 5 17.74 -5.80 -31.69
CA ARG A 5 16.58 -5.15 -31.06
C ARG A 5 15.51 -6.22 -30.83
N VAL A 6 15.33 -6.69 -29.60
CA VAL A 6 14.18 -7.55 -29.26
C VAL A 6 12.99 -6.66 -28.94
N GLN A 7 12.02 -6.63 -29.84
CA GLN A 7 10.70 -6.02 -29.62
C GLN A 7 9.90 -6.86 -28.60
N SER A 8 9.22 -6.18 -27.67
CA SER A 8 8.50 -6.68 -26.47
C SER A 8 7.66 -7.94 -26.68
N ARG A 9 8.07 -9.12 -26.18
CA ARG A 9 7.39 -10.41 -26.39
C ARG A 9 6.32 -10.81 -25.35
N SER A 10 6.00 -9.98 -24.34
CA SER A 10 4.87 -10.22 -23.40
C SER A 10 3.54 -10.52 -24.12
N PHE A 11 3.40 -9.95 -25.31
CA PHE A 11 2.32 -10.11 -26.25
C PHE A 11 1.87 -11.57 -26.56
N GLU A 12 2.78 -12.52 -26.73
CA GLU A 12 2.42 -13.86 -27.25
C GLU A 12 1.82 -14.81 -26.19
N HIS A 13 1.96 -14.49 -24.90
CA HIS A 13 1.76 -15.48 -23.82
C HIS A 13 0.79 -15.05 -22.70
N ILE A 14 0.17 -13.86 -22.82
CA ILE A 14 -0.93 -13.43 -21.95
C ILE A 14 -2.15 -14.33 -22.16
N ASN A 15 -2.74 -14.81 -21.06
CA ASN A 15 -3.98 -15.58 -21.03
C ASN A 15 -4.97 -15.01 -20.01
N LEU A 16 -6.27 -15.23 -20.26
CA LEU A 16 -7.36 -14.77 -19.39
C LEU A 16 -8.00 -15.97 -18.68
N LYS A 17 -8.25 -15.84 -17.37
CA LYS A 17 -9.08 -16.78 -16.61
C LYS A 17 -10.30 -16.06 -16.08
N LEU A 18 -11.49 -16.53 -16.43
CA LEU A 18 -12.76 -15.98 -15.96
C LEU A 18 -12.85 -16.16 -14.43
N GLN A 19 -13.13 -15.07 -13.73
CA GLN A 19 -13.31 -15.03 -12.28
C GLN A 19 -14.78 -14.86 -11.91
N GLN A 20 -15.49 -14.03 -12.66
CA GLN A 20 -16.89 -13.72 -12.39
C GLN A 20 -17.64 -13.34 -13.67
N THR A 21 -18.86 -13.84 -13.81
CA THR A 21 -19.88 -13.31 -14.74
C THR A 21 -20.84 -12.44 -13.95
N ILE A 22 -21.13 -11.26 -14.47
CA ILE A 22 -21.93 -10.21 -13.82
C ILE A 22 -23.19 -10.04 -14.65
N ASP A 23 -24.35 -10.28 -14.04
CA ASP A 23 -25.63 -10.00 -14.67
C ASP A 23 -25.81 -8.48 -14.79
N THR A 24 -26.05 -8.03 -16.01
CA THR A 24 -26.25 -6.62 -16.34
C THR A 24 -27.56 -6.34 -17.08
N ASN A 25 -28.50 -7.30 -17.08
CA ASN A 25 -29.78 -7.21 -17.79
C ASN A 25 -30.62 -5.96 -17.45
N ASN A 26 -30.43 -5.42 -16.25
CA ASN A 26 -31.16 -4.24 -15.78
C ASN A 26 -30.46 -2.92 -16.09
N TYR A 27 -29.17 -2.94 -16.45
CA TYR A 27 -28.42 -1.75 -16.80
C TYR A 27 -28.72 -1.43 -18.27
N GLY A 28 -28.86 -0.15 -18.63
CA GLY A 28 -29.17 0.23 -20.01
C GLY A 28 -28.06 -0.17 -20.99
N ASN A 29 -27.88 0.59 -22.06
CA ASN A 29 -26.74 0.36 -22.94
C ASN A 29 -25.44 0.70 -22.19
N ILE A 30 -24.65 -0.30 -21.83
CA ILE A 30 -23.34 -0.16 -21.15
C ILE A 30 -22.32 0.32 -22.17
N ARG A 31 -21.75 1.50 -21.91
CA ARG A 31 -20.81 2.16 -22.82
C ARG A 31 -19.44 2.36 -22.19
N GLY A 32 -19.34 2.33 -20.87
CA GLY A 32 -18.10 2.50 -20.14
C GLY A 32 -18.02 1.56 -18.94
N THR A 33 -16.81 1.19 -18.58
CA THR A 33 -16.57 0.44 -17.35
C THR A 33 -15.21 0.79 -16.77
N CYS A 34 -15.10 0.76 -15.44
CA CYS A 34 -13.80 0.78 -14.77
C CYS A 34 -13.82 -0.12 -13.53
N LEU A 35 -12.65 -0.61 -13.15
CA LEU A 35 -12.47 -1.50 -12.00
C LEU A 35 -11.63 -0.78 -10.95
N LEU A 36 -12.20 -0.58 -9.77
CA LEU A 36 -11.58 0.19 -8.69
C LEU A 36 -10.51 -0.64 -7.94
N PRO A 37 -9.55 0.02 -7.26
CA PRO A 37 -8.54 -0.64 -6.43
C PRO A 37 -9.11 -1.63 -5.41
N ASP A 38 -10.22 -1.25 -4.76
CA ASP A 38 -10.92 -2.05 -3.77
C ASP A 38 -11.72 -3.23 -4.38
N GLY A 39 -11.89 -3.25 -5.70
CA GLY A 39 -12.52 -4.33 -6.46
C GLY A 39 -13.96 -4.06 -6.83
N ARG A 40 -14.50 -2.91 -6.45
CA ARG A 40 -15.78 -2.45 -6.96
C ARG A 40 -15.72 -2.27 -8.47
N MET A 41 -16.82 -2.60 -9.11
CA MET A 41 -16.98 -2.54 -10.56
C MET A 41 -17.92 -1.40 -10.90
N VAL A 42 -17.54 -0.58 -11.86
CA VAL A 42 -18.32 0.59 -12.26
C VAL A 42 -18.78 0.38 -13.69
N PHE A 43 -20.05 0.65 -13.94
CA PHE A 43 -20.66 0.64 -15.26
C PHE A 43 -21.30 1.99 -15.56
N SER A 44 -20.90 2.58 -16.67
CA SER A 44 -21.60 3.72 -17.27
C SER A 44 -22.59 3.18 -18.30
N SER A 45 -23.87 3.44 -18.07
CA SER A 45 -24.94 2.97 -18.94
C SER A 45 -25.92 4.08 -19.30
N SER A 46 -26.59 3.96 -20.45
CA SER A 46 -27.61 4.93 -20.89
C SER A 46 -28.90 4.25 -21.35
N ARG A 47 -30.05 4.81 -20.97
CA ARG A 47 -31.38 4.36 -21.38
C ARG A 47 -32.27 5.55 -21.73
N TYR A 48 -32.83 5.57 -22.94
CA TYR A 48 -33.74 6.62 -23.44
C TYR A 48 -33.24 8.07 -23.26
N GLY A 49 -31.94 8.31 -23.39
CA GLY A 49 -31.37 9.66 -23.25
C GLY A 49 -30.85 10.00 -21.83
N HIS A 50 -31.10 9.15 -20.84
CA HIS A 50 -30.63 9.32 -19.46
C HIS A 50 -29.45 8.38 -19.14
N GLY A 51 -28.41 8.92 -18.53
CA GLY A 51 -27.23 8.16 -18.07
C GLY A 51 -27.36 7.70 -16.62
N THR A 52 -26.78 6.56 -16.31
CA THR A 52 -26.72 6.00 -14.97
C THR A 52 -25.34 5.39 -14.75
N ILE A 53 -24.69 5.77 -13.64
CA ILE A 53 -23.49 5.10 -13.14
C ILE A 53 -23.89 4.10 -12.08
N THR A 54 -23.67 2.82 -12.38
CA THR A 54 -23.91 1.71 -11.46
C THR A 54 -22.60 1.25 -10.88
N VAL A 55 -22.50 1.26 -9.56
CA VAL A 55 -21.34 0.75 -8.82
C VAL A 55 -21.73 -0.54 -8.13
N LEU A 56 -21.02 -1.62 -8.44
CA LEU A 56 -21.17 -2.92 -7.78
C LEU A 56 -20.04 -3.15 -6.79
N ASN A 57 -20.34 -3.85 -5.71
CA ASN A 57 -19.35 -4.43 -4.81
C ASN A 57 -18.52 -5.50 -5.55
N ALA A 58 -17.36 -5.86 -5.01
CA ALA A 58 -16.48 -6.86 -5.62
C ALA A 58 -17.11 -8.25 -5.77
N ASN A 59 -18.20 -8.54 -5.06
CA ASN A 59 -19.00 -9.76 -5.18
C ASN A 59 -20.11 -9.66 -6.24
N GLY A 60 -20.24 -8.55 -6.97
CA GLY A 60 -21.27 -8.31 -7.98
C GLY A 60 -22.61 -7.77 -7.45
N SER A 61 -22.78 -7.61 -6.14
CA SER A 61 -23.99 -6.98 -5.59
C SER A 61 -24.00 -5.47 -5.85
N LEU A 62 -25.18 -4.89 -6.05
CA LEU A 62 -25.35 -3.44 -6.19
C LEU A 62 -24.82 -2.72 -4.94
N SER A 63 -23.94 -1.74 -5.16
CA SER A 63 -23.48 -0.82 -4.11
C SER A 63 -24.35 0.42 -4.10
N PHE A 64 -24.38 1.16 -5.21
CA PHE A 64 -25.24 2.33 -5.41
C PHE A 64 -25.32 2.71 -6.90
N ASP A 65 -26.32 3.52 -7.23
CA ASP A 65 -26.50 4.13 -8.54
C ASP A 65 -26.44 5.66 -8.45
N VAL A 66 -25.89 6.30 -9.48
CA VAL A 66 -25.94 7.76 -9.66
C VAL A 66 -26.59 8.07 -11.00
N ASN A 67 -27.77 8.71 -10.94
CA ASN A 67 -28.46 9.17 -12.13
C ASN A 67 -27.83 10.46 -12.65
N LEU A 68 -27.61 10.51 -13.96
CA LEU A 68 -27.00 11.64 -14.64
C LEU A 68 -28.05 12.46 -15.42
N PRO A 69 -27.87 13.79 -15.49
CA PRO A 69 -28.79 14.66 -16.23
C PRO A 69 -28.86 14.40 -17.74
N SER A 70 -27.86 13.72 -18.30
CA SER A 70 -27.76 13.36 -19.72
C SER A 70 -27.20 11.95 -19.89
N SER A 71 -27.21 11.47 -21.14
CA SER A 71 -26.60 10.19 -21.52
C SER A 71 -25.11 10.16 -21.22
N SER A 72 -24.64 9.04 -20.70
CA SER A 72 -23.23 8.76 -20.42
C SER A 72 -22.62 7.78 -21.43
N PHE A 73 -21.32 7.93 -21.63
CA PHE A 73 -20.52 7.04 -22.47
C PHE A 73 -19.52 6.28 -21.63
N ASP A 74 -18.32 6.82 -21.47
CA ASP A 74 -17.20 6.17 -20.83
C ASP A 74 -16.96 6.69 -19.42
N VAL A 75 -16.22 5.94 -18.62
CA VAL A 75 -15.95 6.26 -17.21
C VAL A 75 -14.53 5.89 -16.81
N THR A 76 -13.88 6.76 -16.06
CA THR A 76 -12.55 6.52 -15.50
C THR A 76 -12.48 6.94 -14.03
N TYR A 77 -11.56 6.33 -13.27
CA TYR A 77 -11.38 6.60 -11.85
C TYR A 77 -10.19 7.53 -11.61
N ILE A 78 -10.43 8.62 -10.89
CA ILE A 78 -9.41 9.56 -10.42
C ILE A 78 -9.03 9.13 -9.01
N THR A 79 -7.90 8.42 -8.91
CA THR A 79 -7.44 7.74 -7.70
C THR A 79 -7.15 8.69 -6.54
N GLU A 80 -6.60 9.86 -6.83
CA GLU A 80 -6.12 10.83 -5.84
C GLU A 80 -7.28 11.47 -5.07
N ASP A 81 -8.41 11.68 -5.76
CA ASP A 81 -9.57 12.39 -5.23
C ASP A 81 -10.73 11.46 -4.86
N ASN A 82 -10.57 10.14 -5.07
CA ASN A 82 -11.62 9.15 -4.90
C ASN A 82 -12.91 9.55 -5.66
N THR A 83 -12.76 9.93 -6.93
CA THR A 83 -13.87 10.39 -7.79
C THR A 83 -13.90 9.63 -9.11
N LEU A 84 -15.07 9.56 -9.74
CA LEU A 84 -15.24 9.09 -11.11
C LEU A 84 -15.39 10.28 -12.05
N ALA A 85 -14.71 10.24 -13.18
CA ALA A 85 -14.96 11.12 -14.30
C ALA A 85 -15.75 10.36 -15.37
N VAL A 86 -16.92 10.90 -15.73
CA VAL A 86 -17.85 10.28 -16.66
C VAL A 86 -18.06 11.20 -17.85
N SER A 87 -17.83 10.69 -19.05
CA SER A 87 -18.13 11.42 -20.27
C SER A 87 -19.63 11.41 -20.58
N SER A 88 -20.14 12.56 -21.00
CA SER A 88 -21.51 12.74 -21.45
C SER A 88 -21.55 12.99 -22.94
N GLY A 89 -22.56 12.42 -23.61
CA GLY A 89 -22.88 12.84 -24.96
C GLY A 89 -24.27 12.46 -25.41
N TRP A 90 -24.74 13.16 -26.46
CA TRP A 90 -26.12 13.19 -26.94
C TRP A 90 -27.05 13.88 -25.92
N SER A 91 -27.86 14.84 -26.39
CA SER A 91 -28.53 15.92 -25.63
C SER A 91 -27.63 17.12 -25.26
N ALA A 92 -28.21 18.21 -24.78
CA ALA A 92 -27.58 19.54 -24.62
C ALA A 92 -26.37 19.62 -23.66
N ALA A 93 -26.01 18.53 -22.96
CA ALA A 93 -24.94 18.51 -21.97
C ALA A 93 -23.59 18.08 -22.59
N GLN A 94 -22.82 19.06 -23.04
CA GLN A 94 -21.45 18.89 -23.56
C GLN A 94 -20.42 18.97 -22.41
N CYS A 95 -20.42 17.98 -21.52
CA CYS A 95 -19.70 18.02 -20.25
C CYS A 95 -19.08 16.69 -19.80
N ILE A 96 -18.31 16.76 -18.72
CA ILE A 96 -17.83 15.62 -17.94
C ILE A 96 -18.38 15.76 -16.52
N TYR A 97 -18.99 14.71 -16.00
CA TYR A 97 -19.46 14.66 -14.62
C TYR A 97 -18.36 14.09 -13.72
N ILE A 98 -18.01 14.80 -12.66
CA ILE A 98 -17.17 14.31 -11.58
C ILE A 98 -18.07 13.85 -10.44
N ILE A 99 -18.08 12.55 -10.17
CA ILE A 99 -18.89 11.92 -9.13
C ILE A 99 -17.97 11.60 -7.96
N ASP A 100 -18.36 12.02 -6.77
CA ASP A 100 -17.62 11.71 -5.55
C ASP A 100 -18.08 10.38 -4.98
N MET A 101 -17.14 9.45 -4.81
CA MET A 101 -17.46 8.08 -4.42
C MET A 101 -17.84 7.93 -2.95
N GLN A 102 -17.54 8.93 -2.12
CA GLN A 102 -17.90 8.93 -0.71
C GLN A 102 -19.33 9.46 -0.51
N THR A 103 -19.65 10.58 -1.15
CA THR A 103 -20.97 11.22 -1.07
C THR A 103 -21.99 10.65 -2.04
N GLN A 104 -21.54 9.89 -3.05
CA GLN A 104 -22.37 9.24 -4.08
C GLN A 104 -23.17 10.25 -4.92
N LYS A 105 -22.62 11.46 -5.10
CA LYS A 105 -23.26 12.56 -5.82
C LYS A 105 -22.32 13.18 -6.84
N ILE A 106 -22.91 13.87 -7.82
CA ILE A 106 -22.16 14.72 -8.74
C ILE A 106 -21.55 15.86 -7.92
N LYS A 107 -20.23 15.84 -7.78
CA LYS A 107 -19.42 16.85 -7.09
C LYS A 107 -19.19 18.07 -7.96
N LYS A 108 -18.95 17.84 -9.25
CA LYS A 108 -18.59 18.90 -10.22
C LYS A 108 -19.01 18.50 -11.63
N THR A 109 -19.36 19.48 -12.45
CA THR A 109 -19.63 19.31 -13.89
C THR A 109 -18.67 20.20 -14.67
N ILE A 110 -17.84 19.61 -15.52
CA ILE A 110 -16.86 20.33 -16.34
C ILE A 110 -17.45 20.51 -17.74
N SER A 111 -17.66 21.75 -18.17
CA SER A 111 -18.19 22.04 -19.51
C SER A 111 -17.07 21.99 -20.56
N VAL A 112 -17.20 21.11 -21.55
CA VAL A 112 -16.18 20.88 -22.59
C VAL A 112 -16.58 21.49 -23.94
N LYS A 113 -17.84 21.92 -24.10
CA LYS A 113 -18.39 22.46 -25.36
C LYS A 113 -18.18 21.53 -26.57
N ASP A 114 -18.07 20.23 -26.29
CA ASP A 114 -17.93 19.15 -27.25
C ASP A 114 -18.63 17.90 -26.69
N TYR A 115 -19.04 16.99 -27.57
CA TYR A 115 -19.52 15.68 -27.15
C TYR A 115 -18.33 14.78 -26.88
N ILE A 116 -18.24 14.21 -25.68
CA ILE A 116 -17.13 13.36 -25.26
C ILE A 116 -17.59 11.91 -25.22
N TYR A 117 -16.82 11.04 -25.85
CA TYR A 117 -17.11 9.60 -25.92
C TYR A 117 -16.17 8.82 -25.02
N GLY A 118 -14.93 8.58 -25.45
CA GLY A 118 -13.90 7.93 -24.62
C GLY A 118 -13.29 8.87 -23.59
N ILE A 119 -13.00 8.33 -22.40
CA ILE A 119 -12.31 9.06 -21.34
C ILE A 119 -11.36 8.17 -20.55
N THR A 120 -10.14 8.66 -20.31
CA THR A 120 -9.17 7.96 -19.45
C THR A 120 -8.43 8.96 -18.57
N TYR A 121 -7.99 8.53 -17.38
CA TYR A 121 -7.16 9.32 -16.50
C TYR A 121 -5.72 8.79 -16.52
N ASN A 122 -4.75 9.67 -16.78
CA ASN A 122 -3.33 9.30 -16.91
C ASN A 122 -2.48 9.62 -15.66
N GLY A 123 -3.09 10.07 -14.56
CA GLY A 123 -2.40 10.53 -13.35
C GLY A 123 -2.03 12.02 -13.33
N THR A 124 -2.23 12.74 -14.44
CA THR A 124 -2.04 14.20 -14.51
C THR A 124 -3.27 14.94 -15.03
N GLY A 125 -4.10 14.28 -15.83
CA GLY A 125 -5.32 14.86 -16.38
C GLY A 125 -6.20 13.81 -17.06
N LEU A 126 -7.39 14.25 -17.45
CA LEU A 126 -8.36 13.46 -18.21
C LEU A 126 -8.07 13.58 -19.70
N ILE A 127 -7.85 12.47 -20.37
CA ILE A 127 -7.68 12.40 -21.82
C ILE A 127 -9.01 11.95 -22.40
N CYS A 128 -9.54 12.76 -23.31
CA CYS A 128 -10.91 12.64 -23.81
C CYS A 128 -10.92 12.66 -25.34
N SER A 129 -11.71 11.82 -25.97
CA SER A 129 -12.02 11.87 -27.41
C SER A 129 -13.40 12.49 -27.64
N GLY A 130 -13.54 13.31 -28.68
CA GLY A 130 -14.80 14.00 -28.98
C GLY A 130 -15.16 14.14 -30.46
N ARG A 131 -16.41 14.58 -30.70
CA ARG A 131 -17.09 14.65 -32.02
C ARG A 131 -16.44 15.58 -33.05
N HIS A 132 -15.56 16.49 -32.65
CA HIS A 132 -14.84 17.35 -33.61
C HIS A 132 -13.51 16.73 -34.07
N GLN A 133 -13.38 15.40 -34.02
CA GLN A 133 -12.18 14.67 -34.44
C GLN A 133 -10.92 15.09 -33.67
N ARG A 134 -11.07 15.30 -32.35
CA ARG A 134 -9.98 15.74 -31.47
C ARG A 134 -9.86 14.84 -30.24
N ILE A 135 -8.61 14.61 -29.82
CA ILE A 135 -8.28 14.12 -28.49
C ILE A 135 -7.75 15.31 -27.69
N ARG A 136 -8.30 15.52 -26.50
CA ARG A 136 -7.98 16.64 -25.62
C ARG A 136 -7.51 16.14 -24.27
N MET A 137 -6.65 16.90 -23.61
CA MET A 137 -6.34 16.76 -22.21
C MET A 137 -7.07 17.85 -21.43
N ILE A 138 -7.74 17.44 -20.35
CA ILE A 138 -8.53 18.29 -19.48
C ILE A 138 -8.01 18.09 -18.07
N ASN A 139 -7.58 19.17 -17.42
CA ASN A 139 -7.25 19.12 -16.00
C ASN A 139 -8.53 19.22 -15.17
N PRO A 140 -8.89 18.21 -14.35
CA PRO A 140 -10.13 18.23 -13.59
C PRO A 140 -10.18 19.33 -12.51
N ASN A 141 -9.02 19.83 -12.07
CA ASN A 141 -8.91 20.81 -10.99
C ASN A 141 -9.15 22.24 -11.49
N ASP A 142 -8.36 22.70 -12.47
CA ASP A 142 -8.41 24.06 -12.99
C ASP A 142 -9.20 24.21 -14.31
N GLU A 143 -9.73 23.11 -14.85
CA GLU A 143 -10.54 23.04 -16.07
C GLU A 143 -9.82 23.53 -17.34
N THR A 144 -8.49 23.57 -17.31
CA THR A 144 -7.71 23.86 -18.52
C THR A 144 -7.87 22.74 -19.55
N ILE A 145 -8.13 23.13 -20.79
CA ILE A 145 -8.34 22.23 -21.94
C ILE A 145 -7.22 22.48 -22.95
N SER A 146 -6.49 21.43 -23.31
CA SER A 146 -5.47 21.46 -24.36
C SER A 146 -5.73 20.37 -25.39
N ASP A 147 -5.85 20.73 -26.66
CA ASP A 147 -5.97 19.78 -27.77
C ASP A 147 -4.63 19.08 -28.01
N ILE A 148 -4.64 17.76 -28.16
CA ILE A 148 -3.44 16.94 -28.38
C ILE A 148 -3.38 16.44 -29.83
N VAL A 149 -4.45 15.82 -30.30
CA VAL A 149 -4.55 15.25 -31.66
C VAL A 149 -5.71 15.92 -32.37
N GLY A 150 -5.54 16.29 -33.64
CA GLY A 150 -6.62 16.77 -34.50
C GLY A 150 -6.53 16.22 -35.93
N GLY A 151 -7.67 15.94 -36.55
CA GLY A 151 -7.78 15.72 -38.01
C GLY A 151 -7.63 14.28 -38.52
N GLU A 152 -7.61 13.25 -37.66
CA GLU A 152 -7.61 11.83 -38.09
C GLU A 152 -8.38 10.92 -37.10
N ILE A 153 -9.38 11.45 -36.40
CA ILE A 153 -10.14 10.75 -35.34
C ILE A 153 -11.61 10.67 -35.73
N THR A 154 -12.24 9.54 -35.45
CA THR A 154 -13.68 9.32 -35.67
C THR A 154 -14.51 9.85 -34.50
N ASP A 155 -15.78 10.16 -34.77
CA ASP A 155 -16.62 10.84 -33.76
C ASP A 155 -16.83 9.98 -32.51
N ASN A 156 -16.98 8.66 -32.61
CA ASN A 156 -17.30 7.74 -31.49
C ASN A 156 -16.07 6.97 -30.92
N CYS A 157 -14.90 7.57 -31.01
CA CYS A 157 -13.62 6.99 -30.61
C CYS A 157 -13.51 6.77 -29.08
N TYR A 158 -12.87 5.67 -28.64
CA TYR A 158 -12.43 5.48 -27.24
C TYR A 158 -10.92 5.65 -27.13
N VAL A 159 -10.43 6.10 -25.97
CA VAL A 159 -9.02 6.47 -25.77
C VAL A 159 -8.45 5.89 -24.49
N THR A 160 -7.20 5.46 -24.53
CA THR A 160 -6.40 5.07 -23.36
C THR A 160 -4.97 5.60 -23.48
N SER A 161 -4.18 5.55 -22.41
CA SER A 161 -2.80 6.05 -22.41
C SER A 161 -1.83 5.22 -21.58
N PHE A 162 -0.59 5.17 -22.04
CA PHE A 162 0.52 4.53 -21.33
C PHE A 162 1.83 5.27 -21.62
N GLY A 163 2.49 5.77 -20.57
CA GLY A 163 3.68 6.60 -20.72
C GLY A 163 3.39 7.85 -21.57
N ASN A 164 4.23 8.11 -22.58
CA ASN A 164 4.04 9.21 -23.53
C ASN A 164 3.14 8.84 -24.75
N LYS A 165 2.47 7.68 -24.72
CA LYS A 165 1.65 7.19 -25.84
C LYS A 165 0.17 7.28 -25.53
N LEU A 166 -0.59 7.62 -26.56
CA LEU A 166 -2.05 7.66 -26.61
C LEU A 166 -2.52 6.63 -27.63
N TYR A 167 -3.46 5.79 -27.23
CA TYR A 167 -4.05 4.77 -28.10
C TYR A 167 -5.53 5.03 -28.21
N HIS A 168 -6.07 4.89 -29.41
CA HIS A 168 -7.47 5.16 -29.62
C HIS A 168 -8.06 4.32 -30.75
N THR A 169 -9.32 3.94 -30.58
CA THR A 169 -10.10 3.17 -31.56
C THR A 169 -10.80 4.09 -32.53
N ASN A 170 -10.91 3.67 -33.79
CA ASN A 170 -11.63 4.40 -34.82
C ASN A 170 -12.66 3.48 -35.49
N PRO A 171 -13.92 3.50 -35.02
CA PRO A 171 -14.99 2.70 -35.59
C PRO A 171 -15.24 2.93 -37.08
N ASP A 172 -15.12 4.17 -37.58
CA ASP A 172 -15.51 4.49 -38.98
C ASP A 172 -14.50 3.98 -40.03
N ASP A 173 -13.22 3.81 -39.67
CA ASP A 173 -12.16 3.32 -40.57
C ASP A 173 -11.61 1.93 -40.16
N ASN A 174 -12.20 1.32 -39.13
CA ASN A 174 -11.85 0.01 -38.57
C ASN A 174 -10.38 -0.08 -38.11
N THR A 175 -9.86 0.98 -37.47
CA THR A 175 -8.46 1.04 -37.02
C THR A 175 -8.28 1.25 -35.52
N VAL A 176 -7.07 0.94 -35.05
CA VAL A 176 -6.55 1.38 -33.75
C VAL A 176 -5.30 2.20 -34.04
N LYS A 177 -5.23 3.43 -33.55
CA LYS A 177 -4.11 4.35 -33.82
C LYS A 177 -3.35 4.65 -32.54
N CYS A 178 -2.04 4.82 -32.67
CA CYS A 178 -1.16 5.29 -31.62
C CYS A 178 -0.56 6.64 -32.01
N ASN A 179 -0.68 7.61 -31.12
CA ASN A 179 -0.01 8.91 -31.20
C ASN A 179 0.84 9.11 -29.94
N ASP A 180 1.80 10.01 -29.98
CA ASP A 180 2.38 10.52 -28.73
C ASP A 180 1.51 11.64 -28.14
N GLN A 181 1.86 12.13 -26.94
CA GLN A 181 1.15 13.24 -26.30
C GLN A 181 1.37 14.60 -26.98
N GLN A 182 2.18 14.67 -28.02
CA GLN A 182 2.33 15.84 -28.89
C GLN A 182 1.45 15.73 -30.14
N GLY A 183 0.70 14.64 -30.27
CA GLY A 183 -0.20 14.36 -31.37
C GLY A 183 0.44 13.70 -32.58
N ILE A 184 1.74 13.40 -32.54
CA ILE A 184 2.47 12.79 -33.65
C ILE A 184 2.12 11.31 -33.73
N LYS A 185 1.56 10.90 -34.87
CA LYS A 185 1.22 9.51 -35.17
C LYS A 185 2.46 8.63 -35.13
N GLN A 186 2.38 7.56 -34.35
CA GLN A 186 3.43 6.54 -34.18
C GLN A 186 3.17 5.33 -35.08
N TRP A 187 1.93 4.84 -35.11
CA TRP A 187 1.50 3.74 -35.96
C TRP A 187 -0.03 3.66 -36.07
N THR A 188 -0.51 2.99 -37.11
CA THR A 188 -1.92 2.60 -37.30
C THR A 188 -1.99 1.09 -37.45
N PHE A 189 -2.90 0.48 -36.70
CA PHE A 189 -3.21 -0.93 -36.78
C PHE A 189 -4.56 -1.13 -37.49
N GLN A 190 -4.58 -1.93 -38.54
CA GLN A 190 -5.81 -2.27 -39.28
C GLN A 190 -5.77 -3.74 -39.68
N ASN A 191 -6.79 -4.49 -39.29
CA ASN A 191 -6.98 -5.86 -39.75
C ASN A 191 -8.47 -6.22 -39.81
N ARG A 192 -9.03 -6.27 -41.02
CA ARG A 192 -10.47 -6.50 -41.26
C ARG A 192 -10.98 -7.87 -40.81
N SER A 193 -10.08 -8.82 -40.53
CA SER A 193 -10.47 -10.14 -39.99
C SER A 193 -10.90 -10.09 -38.51
N CYS A 194 -10.42 -9.10 -37.76
CA CYS A 194 -10.65 -8.99 -36.32
C CYS A 194 -11.13 -7.61 -35.87
N LEU A 195 -11.03 -6.58 -36.73
CA LEU A 195 -11.54 -5.23 -36.52
C LEU A 195 -12.60 -4.90 -37.59
N LYS A 196 -13.86 -4.80 -37.16
CA LYS A 196 -15.01 -4.41 -37.99
C LYS A 196 -15.75 -3.21 -37.42
N MET A 197 -15.76 -3.06 -36.10
CA MET A 197 -16.21 -1.86 -35.41
C MET A 197 -15.55 -1.80 -34.02
N PRO A 198 -14.26 -1.40 -33.93
CA PRO A 198 -13.52 -1.36 -32.67
C PRO A 198 -14.12 -0.31 -31.74
N THR A 199 -14.42 -0.70 -30.49
CA THR A 199 -15.07 0.19 -29.51
C THR A 199 -14.16 0.43 -28.32
N GLY A 200 -14.36 -0.25 -27.19
CA GLY A 200 -13.58 -0.05 -25.98
C GLY A 200 -12.11 -0.44 -26.13
N ILE A 201 -11.24 0.31 -25.44
CA ILE A 201 -9.80 0.13 -25.45
C ILE A 201 -9.21 0.28 -24.04
N SER A 202 -8.26 -0.58 -23.69
CA SER A 202 -7.50 -0.49 -22.44
C SER A 202 -6.05 -0.91 -22.63
N VAL A 203 -5.20 -0.66 -21.64
CA VAL A 203 -3.76 -0.95 -21.73
C VAL A 203 -3.23 -1.49 -20.40
N ASP A 204 -2.41 -2.53 -20.47
CA ASP A 204 -1.81 -3.14 -19.28
C ASP A 204 -0.53 -2.42 -18.79
N ASN A 205 0.15 -3.04 -17.82
CA ASN A 205 1.38 -2.52 -17.23
C ASN A 205 2.60 -2.59 -18.16
N ASP A 206 2.52 -3.39 -19.23
CA ASP A 206 3.60 -3.59 -20.20
C ASP A 206 3.35 -2.83 -21.52
N GLY A 207 2.22 -2.12 -21.60
CA GLY A 207 1.83 -1.36 -22.77
C GLY A 207 1.11 -2.19 -23.85
N ASN A 208 0.67 -3.42 -23.55
CA ASN A 208 -0.16 -4.18 -24.49
C ASN A 208 -1.57 -3.60 -24.50
N ILE A 209 -2.13 -3.46 -25.70
CA ILE A 209 -3.39 -2.77 -25.94
C ILE A 209 -4.49 -3.82 -26.09
N TYR A 210 -5.55 -3.72 -25.30
CA TYR A 210 -6.72 -4.60 -25.33
C TYR A 210 -7.87 -3.86 -26.00
N VAL A 211 -8.47 -4.46 -27.03
CA VAL A 211 -9.53 -3.83 -27.83
C VAL A 211 -10.68 -4.80 -27.99
N VAL A 212 -11.89 -4.36 -27.66
CA VAL A 212 -13.11 -5.09 -27.99
C VAL A 212 -13.71 -4.57 -29.29
N ASP A 213 -14.21 -5.49 -30.10
CA ASP A 213 -14.86 -5.17 -31.37
C ASP A 213 -16.31 -5.63 -31.36
N ARG A 214 -17.23 -4.69 -31.60
CA ARG A 214 -18.66 -4.95 -31.48
C ARG A 214 -19.19 -5.88 -32.56
N GLU A 215 -18.68 -5.79 -33.78
CA GLU A 215 -19.21 -6.57 -34.92
C GLU A 215 -18.45 -7.88 -35.17
N SER A 216 -17.18 -7.95 -34.75
CA SER A 216 -16.37 -9.18 -34.78
C SER A 216 -16.57 -10.04 -33.54
N TYR A 217 -17.25 -9.52 -32.51
CA TYR A 217 -17.56 -10.21 -31.25
C TYR A 217 -16.31 -10.80 -30.59
N ASN A 218 -15.23 -10.03 -30.56
CA ASN A 218 -13.95 -10.49 -30.04
C ASN A 218 -13.34 -9.49 -29.06
N LEU A 219 -12.38 -10.00 -28.31
CA LEU A 219 -11.38 -9.22 -27.61
C LEU A 219 -10.04 -9.57 -28.25
N ILE A 220 -9.38 -8.57 -28.82
CA ILE A 220 -8.01 -8.71 -29.30
C ILE A 220 -7.04 -7.97 -28.41
N MET A 221 -5.80 -8.43 -28.43
CA MET A 221 -4.66 -7.70 -27.92
C MET A 221 -3.79 -7.25 -29.08
N ILE A 222 -3.20 -6.06 -29.01
CA ILE A 222 -2.23 -5.50 -29.96
C ILE A 222 -0.94 -5.16 -29.22
N SER A 223 0.22 -5.45 -29.83
CA SER A 223 1.52 -5.20 -29.21
C SER A 223 1.82 -3.70 -29.08
N PRO A 224 2.69 -3.27 -28.14
CA PRO A 224 3.00 -1.85 -27.90
C PRO A 224 3.55 -1.07 -29.12
N ASP A 225 4.09 -1.81 -30.10
CA ASP A 225 4.62 -1.31 -31.37
C ASP A 225 3.63 -1.41 -32.54
N GLY A 226 2.42 -1.91 -32.30
CA GLY A 226 1.36 -2.03 -33.30
C GLY A 226 1.59 -3.09 -34.38
N LYS A 227 2.57 -3.99 -34.22
CA LYS A 227 2.94 -4.95 -35.28
C LYS A 227 2.29 -6.32 -35.16
N ARG A 228 1.87 -6.71 -33.96
CA ARG A 228 1.34 -8.05 -33.67
C ARG A 228 -0.03 -7.97 -33.03
N GLN A 229 -0.84 -8.97 -33.31
CA GLN A 229 -2.20 -9.13 -32.79
C GLN A 229 -2.47 -10.56 -32.31
N ARG A 230 -3.36 -10.72 -31.34
CA ARG A 230 -3.85 -12.01 -30.82
C ARG A 230 -5.30 -11.84 -30.43
N GLN A 231 -6.13 -12.82 -30.78
CA GLN A 231 -7.48 -12.90 -30.25
C GLN A 231 -7.43 -13.60 -28.90
N LEU A 232 -7.94 -12.95 -27.86
CA LEU A 232 -8.00 -13.49 -26.50
C LEU A 232 -9.36 -14.11 -26.18
N LEU A 233 -10.45 -13.52 -26.69
CA LEU A 233 -11.81 -14.01 -26.55
C LEU A 233 -12.57 -13.84 -27.86
N SER A 234 -13.66 -14.60 -28.01
CA SER A 234 -14.52 -14.64 -29.18
C SER A 234 -15.99 -14.75 -28.78
N ALA A 235 -16.89 -14.82 -29.76
CA ALA A 235 -18.31 -15.10 -29.53
C ALA A 235 -18.57 -16.42 -28.77
N LYS A 236 -17.63 -17.39 -28.83
CA LYS A 236 -17.73 -18.65 -28.07
C LYS A 236 -17.58 -18.43 -26.56
N ASP A 237 -16.98 -17.31 -26.16
CA ASP A 237 -16.72 -16.91 -24.79
C ASP A 237 -17.80 -15.94 -24.28
N ALA A 238 -19.02 -16.02 -24.84
CA ALA A 238 -20.18 -15.19 -24.51
C ALA A 238 -20.06 -13.69 -24.82
N LEU A 239 -19.07 -13.28 -25.63
CA LEU A 239 -19.03 -11.92 -26.17
C LEU A 239 -20.14 -11.71 -27.21
N SER A 240 -21.04 -10.76 -26.93
CA SER A 240 -22.15 -10.40 -27.82
C SER A 240 -22.34 -8.89 -27.83
N GLU A 241 -21.91 -8.24 -28.92
CA GLU A 241 -21.73 -6.78 -29.01
C GLU A 241 -20.88 -6.21 -27.86
N PRO A 242 -19.65 -6.70 -27.60
CA PRO A 242 -18.79 -6.16 -26.54
C PRO A 242 -18.45 -4.70 -26.82
N TRP A 243 -18.44 -3.87 -25.78
CA TRP A 243 -18.26 -2.42 -25.93
C TRP A 243 -17.33 -1.80 -24.92
N ALA A 244 -17.50 -2.11 -23.63
CA ALA A 244 -16.71 -1.50 -22.58
C ALA A 244 -15.62 -2.46 -22.08
N ILE A 245 -14.42 -1.94 -21.82
CA ILE A 245 -13.29 -2.73 -21.32
C ILE A 245 -12.40 -1.89 -20.41
N HIS A 246 -11.89 -2.48 -19.34
CA HIS A 246 -10.89 -1.84 -18.48
C HIS A 246 -9.92 -2.84 -17.86
N PHE A 247 -8.62 -2.58 -17.99
CA PHE A 247 -7.56 -3.31 -17.30
C PHE A 247 -7.17 -2.58 -16.00
N SER A 248 -7.38 -3.23 -14.86
CA SER A 248 -6.88 -2.74 -13.57
C SER A 248 -5.41 -3.11 -13.41
N LYS A 249 -4.57 -2.08 -13.53
CA LYS A 249 -3.11 -2.15 -13.36
C LYS A 249 -2.69 -2.72 -12.00
N GLU A 250 -3.43 -2.37 -10.94
CA GLU A 250 -3.13 -2.78 -9.57
C GLU A 250 -3.55 -4.22 -9.29
N ARG A 251 -4.72 -4.63 -9.80
CA ARG A 251 -5.27 -5.96 -9.54
C ARG A 251 -4.84 -7.00 -10.58
N LYS A 252 -4.26 -6.58 -11.69
CA LYS A 252 -3.99 -7.40 -12.89
C LYS A 252 -5.25 -8.14 -13.35
N MET A 253 -6.37 -7.43 -13.38
CA MET A 253 -7.66 -7.96 -13.81
C MET A 253 -8.21 -7.14 -14.97
N LEU A 254 -8.93 -7.81 -15.87
CA LEU A 254 -9.57 -7.23 -17.02
C LEU A 254 -11.09 -7.39 -16.87
N ILE A 255 -11.85 -6.31 -16.98
CA ILE A 255 -13.31 -6.35 -17.06
C ILE A 255 -13.75 -6.03 -18.50
N VAL A 256 -14.70 -6.80 -19.02
CA VAL A 256 -15.27 -6.64 -20.37
C VAL A 256 -16.80 -6.67 -20.26
N ALA A 257 -17.52 -5.76 -20.92
CA ALA A 257 -18.98 -5.70 -20.88
C ALA A 257 -19.62 -5.65 -22.27
N ASN A 258 -20.72 -6.37 -22.44
CA ASN A 258 -21.59 -6.34 -23.61
C ASN A 258 -22.52 -5.11 -23.57
N ILE A 259 -22.70 -4.40 -24.69
CA ILE A 259 -23.45 -3.12 -24.68
C ILE A 259 -24.91 -3.25 -24.28
N ARG A 260 -25.66 -4.21 -24.82
CA ARG A 260 -27.12 -4.30 -24.63
C ARG A 260 -27.54 -4.89 -23.27
N GLY A 261 -26.70 -4.76 -22.25
CA GLY A 261 -26.95 -5.22 -20.88
C GLY A 261 -27.33 -6.69 -20.84
N ARG A 262 -26.36 -7.60 -20.95
CA ARG A 262 -26.58 -9.03 -20.73
C ARG A 262 -25.65 -9.51 -19.65
N GLU A 263 -24.37 -9.49 -19.97
CA GLU A 263 -23.31 -9.96 -19.09
C GLU A 263 -22.10 -9.04 -19.20
N ALA A 264 -21.41 -8.87 -18.07
CA ALA A 264 -20.03 -8.42 -18.02
C ALA A 264 -19.16 -9.52 -17.40
N PHE A 265 -17.90 -9.56 -17.78
CA PHE A 265 -16.97 -10.64 -17.46
C PHE A 265 -15.72 -10.06 -16.80
N LEU A 266 -15.37 -10.60 -15.63
CA LEU A 266 -14.16 -10.25 -14.92
C LEU A 266 -13.13 -11.36 -15.08
N TYR A 267 -11.96 -11.04 -15.61
CA TYR A 267 -10.85 -11.96 -15.84
C TYR A 267 -9.63 -11.58 -15.00
N SER A 268 -8.92 -12.57 -14.49
CA SER A 268 -7.55 -12.40 -13.98
C SER A 268 -6.53 -12.66 -15.09
N VAL A 269 -5.45 -11.89 -15.10
CA VAL A 269 -4.37 -12.01 -16.09
C VAL A 269 -3.13 -12.63 -15.43
N TYR A 270 -2.63 -13.75 -15.97
CA TYR A 270 -1.52 -14.52 -15.38
C TYR A 270 -0.35 -14.75 -16.35
N GLY A 271 0.87 -14.56 -15.85
CA GLY A 271 2.14 -14.94 -16.48
C GLY A 271 3.12 -13.77 -16.72
N SER A 272 4.43 -14.03 -16.64
CA SER A 272 5.52 -13.14 -17.09
C SER A 272 6.54 -13.90 -17.94
N ILE A 273 7.33 -13.20 -18.75
CA ILE A 273 8.49 -13.79 -19.43
C ILE A 273 9.72 -13.37 -18.66
N GLU A 274 10.47 -14.35 -18.16
CA GLU A 274 11.77 -14.12 -17.54
C GLU A 274 12.87 -14.39 -18.59
N SER A 275 13.78 -13.42 -18.75
CA SER A 275 14.94 -13.56 -19.62
C SER A 275 16.07 -14.25 -18.85
N TYR A 276 16.54 -15.37 -19.38
CA TYR A 276 17.72 -16.09 -18.91
C TYR A 276 18.85 -15.96 -19.94
N ASP A 277 20.07 -16.29 -19.54
CA ASP A 277 21.21 -16.31 -20.47
C ASP A 277 20.94 -17.31 -21.60
N GLY A 278 20.69 -16.77 -22.80
CA GLY A 278 20.50 -17.53 -24.04
C GLY A 278 19.06 -17.94 -24.37
N TYR A 279 18.07 -17.72 -23.50
CA TYR A 279 16.67 -18.00 -23.81
C TYR A 279 15.68 -17.22 -22.92
N GLU A 280 14.45 -17.08 -23.40
CA GLU A 280 13.35 -16.50 -22.64
C GLU A 280 12.41 -17.63 -22.21
N ARG A 281 11.90 -17.57 -20.98
CA ARG A 281 10.95 -18.55 -20.43
C ARG A 281 9.69 -17.86 -19.97
N PHE A 282 8.53 -18.34 -20.44
CA PHE A 282 7.25 -17.94 -19.90
C PHE A 282 6.99 -18.65 -18.57
N GLU A 283 6.76 -17.88 -17.52
CA GLU A 283 6.42 -18.36 -16.18
C GLU A 283 4.94 -18.06 -15.89
N PHE A 284 4.09 -19.09 -16.01
CA PHE A 284 2.71 -19.03 -15.56
C PHE A 284 2.65 -19.12 -14.03
N GLN A 285 1.85 -18.27 -13.39
CA GLN A 285 1.62 -18.30 -11.95
C GLN A 285 0.11 -18.20 -11.67
N HIS A 286 -0.44 -19.16 -10.93
CA HIS A 286 -1.86 -19.15 -10.54
C HIS A 286 -2.18 -18.09 -9.47
N SER A 287 -1.17 -17.68 -8.69
CA SER A 287 -1.26 -16.69 -7.61
C SER A 287 -0.07 -15.72 -7.64
N TYR A 288 -0.24 -14.49 -7.12
CA TYR A 288 0.77 -13.43 -7.19
C TYR A 288 1.62 -13.23 -5.91
N SER A 289 1.35 -13.98 -4.83
CA SER A 289 2.11 -13.91 -3.59
C SER A 289 3.00 -15.14 -3.42
N LYS A 290 4.00 -15.07 -2.54
CA LYS A 290 4.91 -16.19 -2.23
C LYS A 290 4.74 -16.59 -0.77
N VAL A 291 4.76 -17.89 -0.52
CA VAL A 291 4.97 -18.44 0.83
C VAL A 291 6.43 -18.16 1.18
N HIS A 292 6.65 -17.48 2.29
CA HIS A 292 8.01 -17.18 2.74
C HIS A 292 8.54 -18.37 3.53
N PRO A 293 9.86 -18.64 3.48
CA PRO A 293 10.44 -19.57 4.43
C PRO A 293 10.18 -19.07 5.85
N ILE A 294 9.96 -20.02 6.75
CA ILE A 294 9.92 -19.78 8.20
C ILE A 294 11.15 -20.43 8.83
N PRO A 295 11.53 -20.04 10.06
CA PRO A 295 12.60 -20.70 10.81
C PRO A 295 12.36 -22.21 10.96
N GLU A 296 13.44 -23.00 11.13
CA GLU A 296 13.33 -24.44 11.43
C GLU A 296 12.71 -24.70 12.80
N GLU A 297 12.97 -23.80 13.76
CA GLU A 297 12.38 -23.81 15.10
C GLU A 297 11.84 -22.41 15.42
N TYR A 298 10.71 -22.35 16.13
CA TYR A 298 10.17 -21.08 16.61
C TYR A 298 10.43 -20.91 18.10
N SER A 299 11.13 -19.83 18.45
CA SER A 299 11.34 -19.41 19.84
C SER A 299 10.96 -17.93 20.02
N PRO A 300 10.55 -17.51 21.23
CA PRO A 300 10.20 -16.13 21.51
C PRO A 300 11.37 -15.15 21.30
N GLY A 301 12.62 -15.61 21.46
CA GLY A 301 13.83 -14.83 21.17
C GLY A 301 14.30 -14.88 19.72
N GLY A 302 13.61 -15.62 18.85
CA GLY A 302 13.97 -15.79 17.45
C GLY A 302 13.26 -14.83 16.49
N ILE A 303 13.50 -15.04 15.19
CA ILE A 303 12.81 -14.37 14.09
C ILE A 303 11.30 -14.54 14.24
N PHE A 304 10.55 -13.46 14.04
CA PHE A 304 9.09 -13.50 14.13
C PHE A 304 8.49 -13.92 12.78
N MET A 305 8.14 -15.21 12.65
CA MET A 305 7.54 -15.79 11.44
C MET A 305 8.39 -15.49 10.19
N SER A 306 7.89 -14.67 9.26
CA SER A 306 8.59 -14.28 8.04
C SER A 306 8.90 -12.77 7.99
N PHE A 307 8.97 -12.11 9.15
CA PHE A 307 9.02 -10.65 9.23
C PHE A 307 10.38 -10.06 8.83
N GLU A 308 11.42 -10.89 8.70
CA GLU A 308 12.69 -10.48 8.10
C GLU A 308 12.52 -9.93 6.67
N PHE A 309 11.51 -10.41 5.93
CA PHE A 309 11.20 -9.96 4.57
C PHE A 309 10.26 -8.74 4.52
N TYR A 310 9.82 -8.21 5.67
CA TYR A 310 8.81 -7.16 5.72
C TYR A 310 9.46 -5.78 5.78
N ASN A 311 9.19 -4.92 4.79
CA ASN A 311 9.53 -3.50 4.83
C ASN A 311 8.28 -2.69 5.20
N VAL A 312 8.01 -2.55 6.50
CA VAL A 312 6.78 -1.95 7.01
C VAL A 312 6.71 -0.47 6.66
N GLU A 313 7.81 0.23 6.89
CA GLU A 313 8.07 1.64 6.63
C GLU A 313 7.83 2.03 5.16
N GLU A 314 8.07 1.12 4.21
CA GLU A 314 7.87 1.39 2.78
C GLU A 314 6.41 1.30 2.33
N ARG A 315 5.51 0.72 3.15
CA ARG A 315 4.09 0.55 2.79
C ARG A 315 3.42 1.91 2.55
N ASN A 316 2.50 1.96 1.59
CA ASN A 316 1.79 3.19 1.21
C ASN A 316 0.97 3.80 2.36
N ARG A 317 0.46 2.93 3.24
CA ARG A 317 -0.30 3.32 4.43
C ARG A 317 0.57 3.81 5.59
N VAL A 318 1.91 3.80 5.47
CA VAL A 318 2.79 4.54 6.39
C VAL A 318 2.97 5.94 5.84
N LYS A 319 2.46 6.93 6.55
CA LYS A 319 2.63 8.36 6.21
C LYS A 319 4.08 8.79 6.35
N CYS A 320 4.69 8.48 7.49
CA CYS A 320 6.09 8.73 7.80
C CYS A 320 6.52 7.94 9.04
N LEU A 321 7.82 7.91 9.32
CA LEU A 321 8.34 7.59 10.65
C LEU A 321 8.32 8.90 11.45
N THR A 322 7.65 8.92 12.60
CA THR A 322 7.48 10.16 13.37
C THR A 322 8.81 10.64 13.92
N GLY A 323 9.04 11.97 13.91
CA GLY A 323 10.27 12.55 14.46
C GLY A 323 10.38 12.33 15.97
N GLN A 324 9.27 12.55 16.69
CA GLN A 324 9.20 12.47 18.15
C GLN A 324 9.44 11.06 18.74
N TYR A 325 9.01 10.00 18.07
CA TYR A 325 9.02 8.63 18.64
C TYR A 325 9.73 7.59 17.78
N GLY A 326 10.20 7.93 16.57
CA GLY A 326 10.83 6.95 15.67
C GLY A 326 9.89 5.91 15.06
N VAL A 327 8.61 5.85 15.46
CA VAL A 327 7.64 4.83 15.00
C VAL A 327 6.78 5.27 13.81
N PRO A 328 6.20 4.34 13.03
CA PRO A 328 5.35 4.67 11.89
C PRO A 328 4.00 5.30 12.27
N MET A 329 3.60 6.33 11.52
CA MET A 329 2.25 6.91 11.53
C MET A 329 1.40 6.32 10.39
N SER A 330 0.22 5.79 10.71
CA SER A 330 -0.68 5.13 9.74
C SER A 330 -1.64 6.08 9.05
N THR A 331 -1.95 5.84 7.78
CA THR A 331 -3.07 6.47 7.05
C THR A 331 -4.13 5.47 6.60
N GLN A 332 -4.12 4.25 7.14
CA GLN A 332 -4.93 3.14 6.64
C GLN A 332 -6.44 3.43 6.59
N TRP A 333 -6.95 4.23 7.54
CA TRP A 333 -8.38 4.59 7.62
C TRP A 333 -8.65 6.09 7.68
N THR A 334 -7.63 6.91 7.92
CA THR A 334 -7.74 8.37 8.03
C THR A 334 -6.54 9.05 7.39
N SER A 335 -6.75 10.04 6.52
CA SER A 335 -5.67 10.75 5.83
C SER A 335 -4.83 11.66 6.74
N SER A 336 -5.43 12.13 7.86
CA SER A 336 -4.75 12.91 8.90
C SER A 336 -3.54 12.19 9.48
N GLY A 337 -3.67 10.88 9.69
CA GLY A 337 -2.67 10.03 10.34
C GLY A 337 -3.14 9.60 11.74
N HIS A 338 -2.84 8.36 12.13
CA HIS A 338 -3.02 7.88 13.50
C HIS A 338 -1.95 6.84 13.84
N TYR A 339 -1.58 6.76 15.12
CA TYR A 339 -0.72 5.68 15.61
C TYR A 339 -1.53 4.39 15.65
N TYR A 340 -1.00 3.34 15.00
CA TYR A 340 -1.67 2.07 14.88
C TYR A 340 -0.79 0.98 15.50
N PRO A 341 -1.14 0.41 16.67
CA PRO A 341 -0.26 -0.49 17.43
C PRO A 341 0.19 -1.70 16.61
N ILE A 342 -0.68 -2.27 15.78
CA ILE A 342 -0.33 -3.37 14.87
C ILE A 342 0.81 -2.99 13.93
N GLN A 343 0.78 -1.79 13.35
CA GLN A 343 1.80 -1.34 12.42
C GLN A 343 3.12 -1.02 13.12
N ILE A 344 3.06 -0.48 14.33
CA ILE A 344 4.22 -0.18 15.18
C ILE A 344 4.87 -1.49 15.64
N ALA A 345 4.09 -2.45 16.12
CA ALA A 345 4.56 -3.78 16.48
C ALA A 345 5.21 -4.51 15.30
N GLN A 346 4.58 -4.48 14.12
CA GLN A 346 5.16 -5.05 12.90
C GLN A 346 6.47 -4.39 12.50
N PHE A 347 6.57 -3.06 12.64
CA PHE A 347 7.80 -2.32 12.38
C PHE A 347 8.92 -2.84 13.30
N GLY A 348 8.70 -2.86 14.61
CA GLY A 348 9.67 -3.40 15.57
C GLY A 348 10.04 -4.86 15.32
N LEU A 349 9.05 -5.75 15.17
CA LEU A 349 9.27 -7.18 14.92
C LEU A 349 10.02 -7.45 13.60
N SER A 350 9.76 -6.66 12.56
CA SER A 350 10.48 -6.77 11.29
C SER A 350 11.93 -6.32 11.40
N HIS A 351 12.20 -5.22 12.10
CA HIS A 351 13.56 -4.77 12.35
C HIS A 351 14.33 -5.75 13.24
N TYR A 352 13.71 -6.29 14.29
CA TYR A 352 14.29 -7.37 15.10
C TYR A 352 14.67 -8.59 14.25
N SER A 353 13.74 -9.05 13.41
CA SER A 353 13.97 -10.21 12.54
C SER A 353 15.10 -9.95 11.55
N LYS A 354 15.16 -8.75 10.94
CA LYS A 354 16.27 -8.34 10.06
C LYS A 354 17.61 -8.24 10.80
N HIS A 355 17.60 -7.83 12.07
CA HIS A 355 18.81 -7.80 12.90
C HIS A 355 19.42 -9.18 13.09
N LEU A 356 18.58 -10.21 13.29
CA LEU A 356 19.04 -11.59 13.47
C LEU A 356 19.45 -12.26 12.15
N ALA A 357 18.70 -12.02 11.07
CA ALA A 357 18.92 -12.70 9.79
C ALA A 357 19.95 -12.02 8.88
N GLY A 358 20.06 -10.69 8.98
CA GLY A 358 20.87 -9.87 8.10
C GLY A 358 22.35 -9.83 8.50
N PRO A 359 23.24 -9.37 7.59
CA PRO A 359 24.61 -9.09 7.95
C PRO A 359 24.70 -7.95 8.98
N LYS A 360 25.77 -7.95 9.78
CA LYS A 360 26.05 -6.82 10.69
C LYS A 360 26.09 -5.51 9.90
N PRO A 361 25.40 -4.45 10.38
CA PRO A 361 25.42 -3.15 9.72
C PRO A 361 26.84 -2.59 9.60
N LYS A 362 27.10 -1.88 8.50
CA LYS A 362 28.28 -1.02 8.40
C LYS A 362 28.00 0.25 9.17
N VAL A 363 28.97 0.67 9.99
CA VAL A 363 28.85 1.81 10.89
C VAL A 363 30.06 2.71 10.67
N GLN A 364 29.81 4.01 10.62
CA GLN A 364 30.81 5.06 10.60
C GLN A 364 30.43 6.10 11.66
N VAL A 365 31.26 6.18 12.70
CA VAL A 365 31.19 7.28 13.67
C VAL A 365 31.81 8.51 13.00
N LEU A 366 31.06 9.61 13.01
CA LEU A 366 31.48 10.90 12.46
C LEU A 366 31.98 11.84 13.56
N GLU A 367 31.39 11.76 14.75
CA GLU A 367 31.76 12.55 15.92
C GLU A 367 31.26 11.85 17.19
N ASP A 368 32.13 11.70 18.18
CA ASP A 368 31.85 11.12 19.51
C ASP A 368 32.50 11.93 20.66
N GLY A 369 33.07 13.11 20.37
CA GLY A 369 33.69 13.97 21.37
C GLY A 369 35.07 13.50 21.88
N GLU A 370 35.42 12.23 21.71
CA GLU A 370 36.57 11.61 22.38
C GLU A 370 37.93 11.96 21.75
N SER A 371 37.93 12.31 20.46
CA SER A 371 39.18 12.70 19.77
C SER A 371 39.75 14.03 20.27
N GLY A 372 38.90 14.89 20.84
CA GLY A 372 39.21 16.29 21.15
C GLY A 372 39.44 17.18 19.92
N ASP A 373 39.35 16.63 18.70
CA ASP A 373 39.59 17.33 17.44
C ASP A 373 38.26 17.69 16.76
N THR A 374 37.99 19.00 16.71
CA THR A 374 36.79 19.54 16.06
C THR A 374 37.01 20.00 14.61
N SER A 375 38.17 19.69 14.01
CA SER A 375 38.58 20.24 12.71
C SER A 375 37.72 19.78 11.52
N GLU A 376 37.04 18.64 11.66
CA GLU A 376 36.09 18.12 10.66
C GLU A 376 34.78 18.94 10.58
N TRP A 377 34.49 19.76 11.60
CA TRP A 377 33.32 20.63 11.63
C TRP A 377 33.60 21.98 10.97
N LEU A 378 32.73 22.35 10.04
CA LEU A 378 32.73 23.66 9.39
C LEU A 378 31.83 24.63 10.16
N LEU A 379 32.41 25.72 10.67
CA LEU A 379 31.67 26.82 11.29
C LEU A 379 31.09 27.76 10.22
N PRO A 380 29.83 28.19 10.35
CA PRO A 380 29.18 29.03 9.32
C PRO A 380 29.63 30.50 9.37
N ASP A 381 30.15 30.96 10.51
CA ASP A 381 30.64 32.32 10.73
C ASP A 381 31.60 32.36 11.93
N ARG A 382 32.22 33.53 12.17
CA ARG A 382 33.17 33.75 13.28
C ARG A 382 32.52 33.84 14.67
N ARG A 383 31.18 33.90 14.77
CA ARG A 383 30.46 33.99 16.05
C ARG A 383 30.05 32.61 16.56
N SER A 384 29.93 31.65 15.65
CA SER A 384 29.61 30.27 15.96
C SER A 384 30.73 29.61 16.75
N GLN A 385 30.36 28.80 17.72
CA GLN A 385 31.30 28.14 18.62
C GLN A 385 31.05 26.64 18.60
N LEU A 386 32.15 25.89 18.67
CA LEU A 386 32.16 24.46 18.92
C LEU A 386 33.23 24.18 19.98
N ALA A 387 32.90 23.38 20.99
CA ALA A 387 33.84 23.05 22.05
C ALA A 387 33.60 21.64 22.56
N VAL A 388 34.69 20.91 22.82
CA VAL A 388 34.62 19.67 23.57
C VAL A 388 34.39 20.00 25.05
N LYS A 389 33.41 19.34 25.67
CA LYS A 389 33.06 19.46 27.08
C LYS A 389 33.05 18.07 27.71
N THR A 390 33.28 17.99 29.02
CA THR A 390 33.00 16.78 29.77
C THR A 390 31.50 16.69 30.03
N ASP A 391 30.90 15.51 29.81
CA ASP A 391 29.50 15.30 30.18
C ASP A 391 29.34 15.41 31.71
N VAL A 392 28.40 16.24 32.14
CA VAL A 392 28.11 16.48 33.56
C VAL A 392 27.35 15.30 34.16
N ASP A 393 26.56 14.60 33.33
CA ASP A 393 25.77 13.44 33.74
C ASP A 393 26.63 12.14 33.72
N PHE A 394 27.69 12.11 32.90
CA PHE A 394 28.62 10.99 32.75
C PHE A 394 30.07 11.47 32.65
N THR A 395 30.71 11.72 33.80
CA THR A 395 31.99 12.46 33.92
C THR A 395 33.19 11.86 33.18
N ASP A 396 33.08 10.63 32.69
CA ASP A 396 34.13 9.93 31.94
C ASP A 396 33.98 10.09 30.42
N ASN A 397 32.92 10.74 29.93
CA ASN A 397 32.64 10.93 28.50
C ASN A 397 32.87 12.39 28.06
N SER A 398 33.35 12.52 26.83
CA SER A 398 33.49 13.80 26.14
C SER A 398 32.29 14.04 25.22
N ILE A 399 31.79 15.27 25.18
CA ILE A 399 30.65 15.66 24.32
C ILE A 399 30.96 16.96 23.58
N ILE A 400 30.26 17.21 22.48
CA ILE A 400 30.44 18.43 21.69
C ILE A 400 29.35 19.43 22.02
N GLU A 401 29.73 20.60 22.53
CA GLU A 401 28.85 21.77 22.64
C GLU A 401 28.88 22.57 21.33
N PHE A 402 27.71 22.81 20.75
CA PHE A 402 27.52 23.64 19.57
C PHE A 402 26.70 24.89 19.91
N ASP A 403 27.14 26.06 19.43
CA ASP A 403 26.37 27.31 19.54
C ASP A 403 26.45 28.10 18.23
N THR A 404 25.30 28.25 17.57
CA THR A 404 25.15 29.09 16.38
C THR A 404 23.70 29.59 16.26
N SER A 405 23.45 30.49 15.30
CA SER A 405 22.11 31.05 15.08
C SER A 405 21.07 29.97 14.81
N GLU A 406 19.92 30.05 15.49
CA GLU A 406 18.75 29.18 15.28
C GLU A 406 18.06 29.41 13.92
N ASN A 407 18.40 30.50 13.21
CA ASN A 407 17.78 30.83 11.94
C ASN A 407 18.16 29.80 10.86
N LEU A 408 17.17 29.16 10.24
CA LEU A 408 17.38 28.17 9.19
C LEU A 408 18.13 28.69 7.94
N LYS A 409 18.23 30.01 7.74
CA LYS A 409 19.08 30.62 6.70
C LYS A 409 20.57 30.53 7.02
N ASN A 410 20.94 30.41 8.30
CA ASN A 410 22.32 30.12 8.69
C ASN A 410 22.68 28.70 8.17
N PRO A 411 23.85 28.47 7.56
CA PRO A 411 24.26 27.12 7.12
C PRO A 411 24.29 26.07 8.25
N GLY A 412 24.51 26.48 9.49
CA GLY A 412 24.72 25.64 10.66
C GLY A 412 26.16 25.14 10.78
N ILE A 413 26.52 24.67 11.97
CA ILE A 413 27.81 23.97 12.17
C ILE A 413 27.70 22.61 11.50
N THR A 414 28.62 22.29 10.59
CA THR A 414 28.40 21.29 9.54
C THR A 414 29.52 20.26 9.43
N ILE A 415 29.18 18.97 9.44
CA ILE A 415 30.05 17.89 8.93
C ILE A 415 29.68 17.64 7.47
N SER A 416 30.64 17.78 6.55
CA SER A 416 30.43 17.55 5.10
C SER A 416 30.84 16.13 4.69
N MET A 417 30.12 15.54 3.73
CA MET A 417 30.38 14.17 3.27
C MET A 417 29.83 13.93 1.85
N ASP A 418 30.11 12.76 1.25
CA ASP A 418 29.48 12.30 -0.01
C ASP A 418 29.04 10.83 0.12
N GLU A 419 28.10 10.57 1.03
CA GLU A 419 27.75 9.21 1.45
C GLU A 419 26.54 8.65 0.66
N LYS A 420 26.75 7.50 -0.01
CA LYS A 420 25.80 6.86 -0.94
C LYS A 420 25.20 5.55 -0.43
N LYS A 421 25.84 4.91 0.54
CA LYS A 421 25.57 3.55 1.03
C LYS A 421 24.98 3.58 2.45
N LEU A 422 25.54 4.38 3.35
CA LEU A 422 25.03 4.57 4.69
C LEU A 422 23.86 5.56 4.64
N SER A 423 22.73 5.18 5.22
CA SER A 423 21.48 5.94 5.05
C SER A 423 20.65 6.04 6.32
N THR A 424 21.16 5.51 7.43
CA THR A 424 20.57 5.63 8.75
C THR A 424 21.47 6.51 9.59
N LEU A 425 20.92 7.62 10.10
CA LEU A 425 21.60 8.53 11.03
C LEU A 425 21.19 8.18 12.45
N SER A 426 22.15 8.06 13.35
CA SER A 426 21.93 7.98 14.79
C SER A 426 22.79 9.02 15.51
N LEU A 427 22.29 9.62 16.59
CA LEU A 427 23.02 10.57 17.43
C LEU A 427 22.28 10.79 18.75
N ASP A 428 23.04 11.22 19.77
CA ASP A 428 22.50 11.78 20.99
C ASP A 428 22.58 13.31 20.92
N ILE A 429 21.48 14.01 21.21
CA ILE A 429 21.44 15.47 21.12
C ILE A 429 20.56 16.07 22.22
N LYS A 430 21.04 17.16 22.81
CA LYS A 430 20.32 17.97 23.81
C LYS A 430 20.33 19.42 23.37
N PHE A 431 19.15 19.93 23.01
CA PHE A 431 19.00 21.35 22.67
C PHE A 431 18.78 22.20 23.93
N ILE A 432 19.66 23.16 24.18
CA ILE A 432 19.56 24.15 25.28
C ILE A 432 18.64 25.30 24.86
N SER A 433 18.80 25.79 23.62
CA SER A 433 17.91 26.76 22.98
C SER A 433 16.98 26.10 21.95
N ASN A 434 16.20 26.88 21.19
CA ASN A 434 15.57 26.33 20.01
C ASN A 434 16.65 26.02 18.97
N GLY A 435 16.44 24.95 18.21
CA GLY A 435 17.45 24.49 17.28
C GLY A 435 16.91 23.49 16.27
N SER A 436 17.82 23.03 15.43
CA SER A 436 17.51 22.01 14.42
C SER A 436 18.72 21.15 14.14
N LEU A 437 18.45 19.87 13.90
CA LEU A 437 19.33 18.97 13.15
C LEU A 437 18.87 19.00 11.70
N THR A 438 19.78 19.19 10.74
CA THR A 438 19.44 19.16 9.31
C THR A 438 20.35 18.20 8.57
N VAL A 439 19.76 17.31 7.77
CA VAL A 439 20.49 16.46 6.82
C VAL A 439 20.33 17.04 5.42
N LEU A 440 21.45 17.35 4.78
CA LEU A 440 21.49 17.80 3.39
C LEU A 440 21.64 16.59 2.47
N LEU A 441 20.77 16.50 1.47
CA LEU A 441 20.82 15.51 0.41
C LEU A 441 21.15 16.18 -0.91
N ARG A 442 22.09 15.62 -1.66
CA ARG A 442 22.29 15.97 -3.07
C ARG A 442 21.41 15.08 -3.92
N THR A 443 20.48 15.65 -4.67
CA THR A 443 19.52 14.91 -5.51
C THR A 443 20.06 14.67 -6.93
N GLY A 444 19.41 13.75 -7.67
CA GLY A 444 19.86 13.34 -9.01
C GLY A 444 19.88 14.42 -10.08
N ASP A 445 19.23 15.55 -9.83
CA ASP A 445 19.25 16.75 -10.67
C ASP A 445 20.34 17.77 -10.25
N GLY A 446 21.24 17.37 -9.34
CA GLY A 446 22.39 18.16 -8.90
C GLY A 446 22.09 19.15 -7.77
N ASN A 447 20.82 19.39 -7.45
CA ASN A 447 20.39 20.35 -6.45
C ASN A 447 20.37 19.76 -5.04
N LEU A 448 20.31 20.61 -4.02
CA LEU A 448 20.19 20.18 -2.62
C LEU A 448 18.72 20.01 -2.20
N PHE A 449 18.50 19.10 -1.26
CA PHE A 449 17.26 18.90 -0.53
C PHE A 449 17.59 18.84 0.96
N ARG A 450 16.75 19.41 1.82
CA ARG A 450 17.02 19.52 3.26
C ARG A 450 15.96 18.79 4.03
N ILE A 451 16.37 17.96 4.98
CA ILE A 451 15.49 17.36 5.97
C ILE A 451 15.82 17.98 7.32
N HIS A 452 14.92 18.81 7.82
CA HIS A 452 15.01 19.51 9.10
C HIS A 452 14.26 18.73 10.18
N TYR A 453 14.97 18.34 11.22
CA TYR A 453 14.40 17.84 12.47
C TYR A 453 14.42 18.99 13.47
N VAL A 454 13.24 19.49 13.83
CA VAL A 454 13.06 20.73 14.59
C VAL A 454 12.29 20.48 15.89
N LEU A 455 12.54 21.30 16.91
CA LEU A 455 11.77 21.28 18.16
C LEU A 455 10.36 21.83 17.91
N GLY A 456 9.43 20.95 17.60
CA GLY A 456 8.02 21.28 17.38
C GLY A 456 7.19 20.02 17.17
N ASP A 457 5.87 20.18 17.16
CA ASP A 457 4.93 19.05 17.10
C ASP A 457 4.44 18.76 15.66
N THR A 458 5.04 19.42 14.67
CA THR A 458 4.74 19.17 13.25
C THR A 458 5.10 17.73 12.87
N LEU A 459 4.12 16.93 12.46
CA LEU A 459 4.38 15.54 12.07
C LEU A 459 5.36 15.42 10.90
N ILE A 460 4.98 15.98 9.75
CA ILE A 460 5.77 16.05 8.53
C ILE A 460 5.22 17.15 7.64
N TYR A 461 6.08 17.98 7.06
CA TYR A 461 5.68 19.04 6.15
C TYR A 461 6.76 19.30 5.10
N LEU A 462 6.37 19.43 3.83
CA LEU A 462 7.28 19.72 2.73
C LEU A 462 6.99 21.10 2.14
N GLN A 463 8.00 21.97 2.14
CA GLN A 463 7.97 23.24 1.42
C GLN A 463 9.09 23.26 0.38
N LYS A 464 8.74 23.13 -0.90
CA LYS A 464 9.69 23.04 -2.02
C LYS A 464 10.70 21.89 -1.82
N ARG A 465 11.89 22.18 -1.29
CA ARG A 465 13.02 21.25 -1.08
C ARG A 465 13.41 21.14 0.39
N ASP A 466 12.62 21.72 1.27
CA ASP A 466 12.85 21.74 2.71
C ASP A 466 11.72 20.94 3.37
N LEU A 467 12.08 19.76 3.86
CA LEU A 467 11.21 18.81 4.55
C LEU A 467 11.40 18.96 6.05
N TYR A 468 10.32 19.00 6.80
CA TYR A 468 10.33 19.24 8.23
C TYR A 468 9.72 18.05 8.98
N TYR A 469 10.40 17.60 10.01
CA TYR A 469 9.93 16.65 11.02
C TYR A 469 10.04 17.29 12.41
N GLY A 470 8.98 17.18 13.18
CA GLY A 470 8.94 17.63 14.57
C GLY A 470 9.49 16.57 15.52
N LEU A 471 10.43 16.97 16.38
CA LEU A 471 10.99 16.17 17.47
C LEU A 471 10.17 16.29 18.77
N GLY A 472 9.11 17.09 18.77
CA GLY A 472 8.29 17.40 19.94
C GLY A 472 8.70 18.71 20.62
N SER A 473 7.73 19.56 20.93
CA SER A 473 7.96 20.86 21.58
C SER A 473 8.50 20.73 23.01
N LYS A 474 8.23 19.59 23.68
CA LYS A 474 8.66 19.28 25.06
C LYS A 474 10.05 18.65 25.17
N ALA A 475 10.78 18.53 24.07
CA ALA A 475 12.08 17.89 24.00
C ALA A 475 13.25 18.82 24.39
N ARG A 476 13.02 20.14 24.42
CA ARG A 476 14.03 21.12 24.82
C ARG A 476 14.55 20.84 26.23
N GLY A 477 15.87 20.91 26.39
CA GLY A 477 16.58 20.67 27.65
C GLY A 477 16.73 19.21 28.04
N LYS A 478 16.30 18.26 27.19
CA LYS A 478 16.42 16.81 27.42
C LYS A 478 17.36 16.19 26.40
N TRP A 479 18.10 15.18 26.82
CA TRP A 479 18.82 14.30 25.89
C TRP A 479 17.82 13.52 25.04
N LEU A 480 18.05 13.50 23.74
CA LEU A 480 17.30 12.75 22.75
C LEU A 480 18.26 11.82 22.03
N HIS A 481 17.99 10.53 22.07
CA HIS A 481 18.57 9.59 21.12
C HIS A 481 17.72 9.63 19.84
N ILE A 482 18.32 9.98 18.70
CA ILE A 482 17.61 10.18 17.43
C ILE A 482 18.14 9.20 16.39
N THR A 483 17.28 8.28 15.95
CA THR A 483 17.59 7.35 14.85
C THR A 483 16.69 7.59 13.64
N ARG A 484 17.26 7.98 12.50
CA ARG A 484 16.51 8.34 11.27
C ARG A 484 16.96 7.52 10.07
N MET A 485 16.01 6.82 9.45
CA MET A 485 16.19 6.26 8.10
C MET A 485 16.06 7.39 7.06
N VAL A 486 17.13 8.15 6.86
CA VAL A 486 17.16 9.39 6.05
C VAL A 486 16.53 9.21 4.67
N MET A 487 16.81 8.08 4.01
CA MET A 487 16.27 7.80 2.67
C MET A 487 14.79 7.41 2.67
N VAL A 488 14.28 6.86 3.77
CA VAL A 488 12.84 6.64 3.97
C VAL A 488 12.17 7.99 4.23
N ASP A 489 12.74 8.82 5.10
CA ASP A 489 12.22 10.15 5.40
C ASP A 489 12.13 11.02 4.15
N PHE A 490 13.17 11.00 3.32
CA PHE A 490 13.20 11.66 2.01
C PHE A 490 12.07 11.15 1.09
N GLN A 491 11.95 9.82 0.96
CA GLN A 491 10.91 9.19 0.14
C GLN A 491 9.49 9.58 0.60
N LYS A 492 9.25 9.58 1.91
CA LYS A 492 7.95 9.95 2.50
C LYS A 492 7.65 11.44 2.31
N GLY A 493 8.65 12.30 2.46
CA GLY A 493 8.52 13.73 2.17
C GLY A 493 8.13 14.00 0.72
N LEU A 494 8.85 13.41 -0.24
CA LEU A 494 8.51 13.59 -1.66
C LEU A 494 7.13 13.03 -2.03
N ALA A 495 6.68 11.96 -1.36
CA ALA A 495 5.36 11.38 -1.59
C ALA A 495 4.20 12.32 -1.17
N LEU A 496 4.47 13.40 -0.43
CA LEU A 496 3.46 14.41 -0.08
C LEU A 496 3.07 15.30 -1.28
N SER A 497 3.92 15.40 -2.30
CA SER A 497 3.70 16.30 -3.45
C SER A 497 3.90 15.64 -4.81
N MET A 498 4.34 14.37 -4.84
CA MET A 498 4.71 13.68 -6.08
C MET A 498 4.20 12.24 -6.13
N SER A 499 3.94 11.76 -7.34
CA SER A 499 3.60 10.35 -7.59
C SER A 499 4.81 9.42 -7.34
N LYS A 500 4.53 8.16 -6.99
CA LYS A 500 5.57 7.17 -6.64
C LYS A 500 6.65 6.98 -7.70
N SER A 501 6.30 7.02 -8.98
CA SER A 501 7.25 6.88 -10.09
C SER A 501 8.25 8.03 -10.12
N LYS A 502 7.80 9.27 -9.85
CA LYS A 502 8.66 10.44 -9.71
C LYS A 502 9.55 10.32 -8.47
N VAL A 503 8.99 9.91 -7.33
CA VAL A 503 9.77 9.69 -6.09
C VAL A 503 10.92 8.70 -6.30
N ALA A 504 10.65 7.56 -6.96
CA ALA A 504 11.67 6.55 -7.25
C ALA A 504 12.83 7.09 -8.11
N LYS A 505 12.53 7.98 -9.07
CA LYS A 505 13.55 8.63 -9.91
C LYS A 505 14.45 9.57 -9.09
N PHE A 506 13.87 10.35 -8.18
CA PHE A 506 14.63 11.25 -7.30
C PHE A 506 15.50 10.49 -6.29
N LYS A 507 14.99 9.38 -5.73
CA LYS A 507 15.68 8.54 -4.74
C LYS A 507 16.94 7.89 -5.30
N ARG A 508 16.92 7.39 -6.54
CA ARG A 508 17.98 6.54 -7.13
C ARG A 508 19.38 7.18 -7.07
N ASN A 509 19.46 8.51 -7.20
CA ASN A 509 20.71 9.25 -7.25
C ASN A 509 20.93 10.17 -6.04
N ALA A 510 20.06 10.09 -5.04
CA ALA A 510 20.18 10.90 -3.83
C ALA A 510 21.28 10.35 -2.91
N ARG A 511 22.01 11.24 -2.26
CA ARG A 511 23.10 10.91 -1.33
C ARG A 511 23.24 11.96 -0.24
N ILE A 512 23.71 11.55 0.93
CA ILE A 512 23.92 12.45 2.07
C ILE A 512 25.15 13.30 1.78
N ALA A 513 24.95 14.61 1.81
CA ALA A 513 25.97 15.61 1.51
C ALA A 513 26.51 16.29 2.77
N ALA A 514 25.68 16.43 3.81
CA ALA A 514 26.11 17.03 5.07
C ALA A 514 25.12 16.76 6.21
N ILE A 515 25.60 16.91 7.44
CA ILE A 515 24.80 17.00 8.66
C ILE A 515 25.10 18.38 9.29
N CYS A 516 24.06 19.14 9.62
CA CYS A 516 24.17 20.50 10.12
C CYS A 516 23.41 20.65 11.45
N LEU A 517 24.04 21.30 12.43
CA LEU A 517 23.45 21.67 13.71
C LEU A 517 23.22 23.18 13.78
N ARG A 518 22.10 23.59 14.40
CA ARG A 518 21.74 25.00 14.64
C ARG A 518 21.15 25.17 16.04
N GLY A 519 21.27 26.37 16.57
CA GLY A 519 20.92 26.70 17.94
C GLY A 519 22.09 26.45 18.88
N HIS A 520 21.78 26.36 20.17
CA HIS A 520 22.72 26.04 21.24
C HIS A 520 22.35 24.70 21.85
N GLY A 521 23.32 23.79 21.97
CA GLY A 521 23.09 22.46 22.52
C GLY A 521 24.36 21.62 22.64
N LEU A 522 24.14 20.37 23.01
CA LEU A 522 25.15 19.33 23.16
C LEU A 522 24.82 18.20 22.18
N VAL A 523 25.84 17.60 21.59
CA VAL A 523 25.71 16.45 20.69
C VAL A 523 26.79 15.42 21.00
N ASP A 524 26.45 14.16 20.81
CA ASP A 524 27.35 13.02 20.94
C ASP A 524 26.94 11.89 19.96
N ASN A 525 27.86 10.97 19.70
CA ASN A 525 27.67 9.73 18.94
C ASN A 525 27.05 9.92 17.54
N VAL A 526 27.41 11.00 16.83
CA VAL A 526 26.93 11.26 15.47
C VAL A 526 27.43 10.15 14.54
N THR A 527 26.52 9.29 14.12
CA THR A 527 26.84 8.02 13.45
C THR A 527 26.01 7.84 12.20
N LEU A 528 26.66 7.42 11.10
CA LEU A 528 25.98 6.90 9.92
C LEU A 528 26.13 5.40 9.83
N SER A 529 25.04 4.71 9.53
CA SER A 529 25.03 3.26 9.37
C SER A 529 24.22 2.81 8.15
N SER A 530 24.48 1.58 7.70
CA SER A 530 23.66 0.96 6.65
C SER A 530 22.25 0.63 7.17
N ALA A 531 22.11 0.33 8.46
CA ALA A 531 20.85 0.10 9.15
C ALA A 531 21.04 0.18 10.67
N ALA A 532 20.02 0.64 11.41
CA ALA A 532 19.96 0.63 12.87
C ALA A 532 18.75 -0.19 13.35
N HIS A 533 18.75 -1.48 13.03
CA HIS A 533 17.59 -2.33 13.28
C HIS A 533 17.21 -2.43 14.76
N LEU A 534 18.18 -2.55 15.66
CA LEU A 534 17.91 -2.72 17.08
C LEU A 534 17.36 -1.43 17.73
N GLU A 535 17.84 -0.25 17.29
CA GLU A 535 17.32 1.06 17.73
C GLU A 535 15.83 1.20 17.34
N HIS A 536 15.48 0.96 16.07
CA HIS A 536 14.08 1.00 15.61
C HIS A 536 13.17 -0.04 16.27
N PHE A 537 13.72 -1.19 16.64
CA PHE A 537 13.01 -2.18 17.44
C PHE A 537 12.67 -1.64 18.84
N PHE A 538 13.64 -1.00 19.51
CA PHE A 538 13.42 -0.41 20.82
C PHE A 538 12.56 0.86 20.78
N ASP A 539 12.61 1.66 19.72
CA ASP A 539 11.66 2.76 19.49
C ASP A 539 10.21 2.25 19.55
N ALA A 540 9.93 1.16 18.83
CA ALA A 540 8.61 0.54 18.81
C ALA A 540 8.23 -0.05 20.18
N ALA A 541 9.15 -0.75 20.85
CA ALA A 541 8.88 -1.34 22.17
C ALA A 541 8.62 -0.26 23.24
N ASN A 542 9.48 0.77 23.30
CA ASN A 542 9.32 1.89 24.22
C ASN A 542 8.03 2.66 23.96
N TYR A 543 7.67 2.88 22.69
CA TYR A 543 6.39 3.49 22.34
C TYR A 543 5.23 2.69 22.91
N LEU A 544 5.21 1.37 22.76
CA LEU A 544 4.13 0.53 23.28
C LEU A 544 4.06 0.54 24.80
N VAL A 545 5.19 0.45 25.52
CA VAL A 545 5.19 0.59 26.99
C VAL A 545 4.58 1.93 27.42
N ASN A 546 4.97 3.02 26.75
CA ASN A 546 4.55 4.37 27.11
C ASN A 546 3.11 4.73 26.68
N GLN A 547 2.47 3.92 25.83
CA GLN A 547 1.13 4.19 25.28
C GLN A 547 0.11 3.11 25.64
N GLN A 548 0.50 2.13 26.45
CA GLN A 548 -0.42 1.17 27.02
C GLN A 548 -1.30 1.87 28.05
N ASP A 549 -2.61 1.68 27.96
CA ASP A 549 -3.56 2.25 28.91
C ASP A 549 -3.71 1.40 30.19
N ASP A 550 -4.55 1.87 31.11
CA ASP A 550 -4.78 1.23 32.41
C ASP A 550 -5.50 -0.12 32.30
N GLN A 551 -6.13 -0.43 31.16
CA GLN A 551 -6.75 -1.75 30.87
C GLN A 551 -5.73 -2.72 30.25
N GLY A 552 -4.47 -2.29 30.07
CA GLY A 552 -3.44 -3.08 29.41
C GLY A 552 -3.53 -3.06 27.88
N GLY A 553 -4.43 -2.27 27.30
CA GLY A 553 -4.65 -2.21 25.87
C GLY A 553 -3.89 -1.09 25.16
N TRP A 554 -3.87 -1.17 23.84
CA TRP A 554 -3.49 -0.05 22.96
C TRP A 554 -4.69 0.38 22.12
N PRO A 555 -5.45 1.41 22.55
CA PRO A 555 -6.71 1.78 21.93
C PRO A 555 -6.47 2.38 20.53
N ILE A 556 -7.28 1.95 19.56
CA ILE A 556 -7.20 2.45 18.19
C ILE A 556 -8.11 3.66 18.06
N MET A 557 -7.51 4.85 18.04
CA MET A 557 -8.20 6.14 18.14
C MET A 557 -8.86 6.62 16.83
N VAL A 558 -9.30 5.69 15.99
CA VAL A 558 -10.02 5.99 14.75
C VAL A 558 -11.16 5.01 14.53
N GLN A 559 -12.25 5.51 13.92
CA GLN A 559 -13.39 4.68 13.57
C GLN A 559 -13.00 3.66 12.49
N ARG A 560 -13.53 2.44 12.60
CA ARG A 560 -13.30 1.37 11.63
C ARG A 560 -14.61 0.75 11.15
N LYS A 561 -14.85 0.83 9.83
CA LYS A 561 -16.05 0.28 9.16
C LYS A 561 -15.71 -0.98 8.36
N LEU A 562 -16.00 -2.17 8.90
CA LEU A 562 -15.78 -3.46 8.22
C LEU A 562 -16.84 -3.73 7.16
N VAL A 563 -18.09 -3.40 7.51
CA VAL A 563 -19.25 -3.35 6.63
C VAL A 563 -19.99 -2.07 7.03
N PRO A 564 -20.03 -1.05 6.17
CA PRO A 564 -20.69 0.22 6.51
C PRO A 564 -22.12 -0.01 7.02
N ALA A 565 -22.49 0.71 8.08
CA ALA A 565 -23.78 0.62 8.79
C ALA A 565 -24.10 -0.72 9.49
N VAL A 566 -23.24 -1.73 9.40
CA VAL A 566 -23.48 -3.06 10.01
C VAL A 566 -22.41 -3.41 11.03
N LEU A 567 -21.14 -3.33 10.63
CA LEU A 567 -19.98 -3.66 11.45
C LEU A 567 -19.06 -2.44 11.53
N GLU A 568 -19.39 -1.54 12.44
CA GLU A 568 -18.61 -0.33 12.73
C GLU A 568 -18.06 -0.37 14.16
N LEU A 569 -16.84 0.14 14.33
CA LEU A 569 -16.16 0.29 15.60
C LEU A 569 -15.83 1.75 15.79
N ASP A 570 -16.30 2.34 16.89
CA ASP A 570 -15.95 3.70 17.28
C ASP A 570 -14.52 3.76 17.82
N ALA A 571 -13.91 4.95 17.73
CA ALA A 571 -12.55 5.17 18.20
C ALA A 571 -12.38 4.76 19.67
N GLY A 572 -11.28 4.07 19.97
CA GLY A 572 -10.99 3.51 21.30
C GLY A 572 -11.02 1.98 21.35
N TRP A 573 -11.44 1.32 20.28
CA TRP A 573 -11.47 -0.15 20.20
C TRP A 573 -10.07 -0.80 20.28
N TYR A 574 -9.99 -1.99 20.89
CA TYR A 574 -8.77 -2.82 20.90
C TYR A 574 -8.80 -3.90 19.81
N SER A 575 -7.63 -4.46 19.48
CA SER A 575 -7.50 -5.56 18.53
C SER A 575 -6.69 -6.70 19.15
N ALA A 576 -7.19 -7.94 19.09
CA ALA A 576 -6.44 -9.11 19.56
C ALA A 576 -5.11 -9.29 18.79
N MET A 577 -5.10 -8.94 17.50
CA MET A 577 -3.87 -8.91 16.71
C MET A 577 -2.91 -7.83 17.20
N GLY A 578 -3.43 -6.66 17.58
CA GLY A 578 -2.66 -5.57 18.18
C GLY A 578 -2.05 -5.97 19.51
N GLN A 579 -2.84 -6.59 20.40
CA GLN A 579 -2.36 -7.11 21.67
C GLN A 579 -1.27 -8.17 21.45
N GLY A 580 -1.56 -9.19 20.63
CA GLY A 580 -0.61 -10.30 20.40
C GLY A 580 0.72 -9.85 19.80
N GLN A 581 0.70 -9.03 18.75
CA GLN A 581 1.95 -8.55 18.14
C GLN A 581 2.72 -7.61 19.07
N SER A 582 2.03 -6.82 19.89
CA SER A 582 2.67 -5.99 20.91
C SER A 582 3.32 -6.84 22.00
N ILE A 583 2.64 -7.89 22.48
CA ILE A 583 3.20 -8.87 23.43
C ILE A 583 4.46 -9.51 22.83
N SER A 584 4.40 -10.04 21.60
CA SER A 584 5.56 -10.63 20.92
C SER A 584 6.76 -9.67 20.81
N LEU A 585 6.50 -8.38 20.58
CA LEU A 585 7.54 -7.34 20.51
C LEU A 585 8.14 -7.08 21.89
N LEU A 586 7.31 -6.90 22.90
CA LEU A 586 7.71 -6.61 24.28
C LEU A 586 8.47 -7.78 24.92
N VAL A 587 8.04 -9.02 24.69
CA VAL A 587 8.75 -10.23 25.12
C VAL A 587 10.17 -10.26 24.54
N ARG A 588 10.33 -9.97 23.24
CA ARG A 588 11.66 -9.86 22.62
C ARG A 588 12.48 -8.73 23.24
N ALA A 589 11.86 -7.59 23.52
CA ALA A 589 12.55 -6.46 24.13
C ALA A 589 13.06 -6.81 25.54
N TYR A 590 12.27 -7.53 26.34
CA TYR A 590 12.69 -8.09 27.62
C TYR A 590 13.82 -9.11 27.45
N ILE A 591 13.73 -10.03 26.50
CA ILE A 591 14.79 -11.05 26.27
C ILE A 591 16.14 -10.39 26.03
N VAL A 592 16.17 -9.35 25.16
CA VAL A 592 17.39 -8.64 24.79
C VAL A 592 17.92 -7.76 25.93
N SER A 593 17.06 -6.95 26.55
CA SER A 593 17.49 -5.91 27.49
C SER A 593 17.53 -6.35 28.95
N LYS A 594 16.76 -7.40 29.30
CA LYS A 594 16.41 -7.78 30.68
C LYS A 594 15.71 -6.68 31.48
N ASP A 595 15.20 -5.63 30.84
CA ASP A 595 14.43 -4.58 31.48
C ASP A 595 12.99 -5.06 31.73
N GLN A 596 12.64 -5.19 33.01
CA GLN A 596 11.38 -5.77 33.48
C GLN A 596 10.14 -5.01 32.98
N LYS A 597 10.26 -3.71 32.67
CA LYS A 597 9.12 -2.90 32.20
C LYS A 597 8.44 -3.48 30.96
N TYR A 598 9.21 -4.16 30.09
CA TYR A 598 8.68 -4.76 28.88
C TYR A 598 7.87 -6.02 29.21
N LEU A 599 8.35 -6.85 30.14
CA LEU A 599 7.64 -8.04 30.57
C LEU A 599 6.37 -7.65 31.34
N ASP A 600 6.45 -6.66 32.23
CA ASP A 600 5.28 -6.15 32.97
C ASP A 600 4.20 -5.60 32.01
N ALA A 601 4.59 -4.85 30.99
CA ALA A 601 3.67 -4.36 29.96
C ALA A 601 3.05 -5.51 29.15
N ALA A 602 3.82 -6.56 28.83
CA ALA A 602 3.31 -7.74 28.14
C ALA A 602 2.30 -8.52 28.99
N GLU A 603 2.54 -8.66 30.30
CA GLU A 603 1.61 -9.32 31.23
C GLU A 603 0.30 -8.54 31.39
N ARG A 604 0.35 -7.21 31.55
CA ARG A 604 -0.87 -6.37 31.59
C ARG A 604 -1.71 -6.48 30.33
N ALA A 605 -1.09 -6.72 29.17
CA ALA A 605 -1.80 -6.82 27.90
C ALA A 605 -2.75 -8.04 27.80
N LEU A 606 -2.65 -8.99 28.74
CA LEU A 606 -3.51 -10.18 28.81
C LEU A 606 -4.94 -9.85 29.25
N ASP A 607 -5.15 -8.79 30.03
CA ASP A 607 -6.44 -8.48 30.64
C ASP A 607 -7.53 -8.20 29.59
N VAL A 608 -7.16 -7.55 28.49
CA VAL A 608 -8.06 -7.25 27.36
C VAL A 608 -8.66 -8.53 26.73
N PHE A 609 -7.97 -9.67 26.81
CA PHE A 609 -8.45 -10.95 26.26
C PHE A 609 -9.59 -11.59 27.08
N GLU A 610 -9.83 -11.12 28.30
CA GLU A 610 -10.94 -11.60 29.16
C GLU A 610 -12.21 -10.77 28.97
N ILE A 611 -12.09 -9.58 28.40
CA ILE A 611 -13.20 -8.63 28.26
C ILE A 611 -13.94 -8.92 26.95
N LYS A 612 -15.26 -9.02 27.00
CA LYS A 612 -16.09 -9.28 25.81
C LYS A 612 -16.03 -8.11 24.84
N SER A 613 -16.15 -8.38 23.53
CA SER A 613 -16.19 -7.34 22.49
C SER A 613 -17.25 -6.26 22.74
N GLY A 614 -18.46 -6.66 23.19
CA GLY A 614 -19.52 -5.71 23.54
C GLY A 614 -19.24 -4.86 24.78
N ASP A 615 -18.32 -5.28 25.63
CA ASP A 615 -17.90 -4.58 26.85
C ASP A 615 -16.57 -3.82 26.65
N GLY A 616 -16.12 -3.66 25.40
CA GLY A 616 -14.92 -2.92 25.04
C GLY A 616 -13.63 -3.76 24.95
N GLY A 617 -13.71 -5.08 25.08
CA GLY A 617 -12.57 -6.00 24.95
C GLY A 617 -12.43 -6.67 23.58
N VAL A 618 -11.78 -7.83 23.54
CA VAL A 618 -11.56 -8.60 22.30
C VAL A 618 -12.12 -10.02 22.32
N LEU A 619 -12.74 -10.44 23.42
CA LEU A 619 -13.30 -11.80 23.56
C LEU A 619 -14.69 -11.91 22.92
N THR A 620 -14.87 -12.94 22.09
CA THR A 620 -16.19 -13.41 21.68
C THR A 620 -16.25 -14.94 21.74
N LYS A 621 -17.44 -15.52 21.56
CA LYS A 621 -17.64 -16.97 21.48
C LYS A 621 -18.30 -17.35 20.16
N PHE A 622 -17.73 -18.32 19.45
CA PHE A 622 -18.41 -18.98 18.35
C PHE A 622 -19.34 -20.07 18.89
N ALA A 623 -20.60 -20.04 18.46
CA ALA A 623 -21.67 -20.96 18.89
C ALA A 623 -21.85 -21.08 20.42
N GLY A 624 -21.47 -20.06 21.19
CA GLY A 624 -21.51 -20.05 22.65
C GLY A 624 -20.47 -20.97 23.33
N VAL A 625 -19.60 -21.63 22.58
CA VAL A 625 -18.66 -22.65 23.09
C VAL A 625 -17.20 -22.25 22.92
N TYR A 626 -16.81 -21.81 21.72
CA TYR A 626 -15.41 -21.63 21.37
C TYR A 626 -14.98 -20.18 21.53
N ASP A 627 -14.05 -19.91 22.45
CA ASP A 627 -13.50 -18.58 22.68
C ASP A 627 -12.65 -18.13 21.49
N TRP A 628 -12.90 -16.91 21.03
CA TRP A 628 -12.22 -16.29 19.92
C TRP A 628 -11.76 -14.89 20.29
N TYR A 629 -10.53 -14.56 19.92
CA TYR A 629 -9.93 -13.24 20.14
C TYR A 629 -10.00 -12.43 18.85
N GLU A 630 -10.84 -11.40 18.84
CA GLU A 630 -11.21 -10.65 17.64
C GLU A 630 -10.10 -9.69 17.18
N GLU A 631 -9.71 -9.78 15.90
CA GLU A 631 -8.93 -8.70 15.26
C GLU A 631 -9.73 -7.40 15.26
N TYR A 632 -11.03 -7.50 14.99
CA TYR A 632 -11.99 -6.40 15.01
C TYR A 632 -13.16 -6.82 15.91
N PRO A 633 -13.28 -6.28 17.14
CA PRO A 633 -14.29 -6.70 18.12
C PRO A 633 -15.69 -6.19 17.76
N THR A 634 -16.20 -6.57 16.59
CA THR A 634 -17.50 -6.12 16.08
C THR A 634 -18.65 -6.90 16.71
N THR A 635 -19.84 -6.30 16.68
CA THR A 635 -21.10 -6.97 17.03
C THR A 635 -22.07 -6.84 15.85
N PRO A 636 -22.48 -7.96 15.20
CA PRO A 636 -22.05 -9.34 15.44
C PRO A 636 -20.56 -9.58 15.12
N SER A 637 -20.02 -10.68 15.62
CA SER A 637 -18.62 -11.06 15.51
C SER A 637 -18.16 -11.33 14.07
N SER A 638 -16.88 -11.06 13.82
CA SER A 638 -16.28 -11.12 12.48
C SER A 638 -15.44 -12.39 12.28
N TYR A 639 -14.76 -12.87 13.32
CA TYR A 639 -13.91 -14.06 13.31
C TYR A 639 -12.80 -14.02 12.24
N VAL A 640 -12.01 -12.94 12.20
CA VAL A 640 -10.86 -12.83 11.26
C VAL A 640 -9.74 -13.80 11.65
N LEU A 641 -9.35 -14.70 10.73
CA LEU A 641 -8.43 -15.80 11.02
C LEU A 641 -7.01 -15.33 11.35
N ASN A 642 -6.42 -14.48 10.50
CA ASN A 642 -5.02 -14.11 10.67
C ASN A 642 -4.77 -13.38 12.00
N GLY A 643 -5.68 -12.50 12.41
CA GLY A 643 -5.52 -11.71 13.62
C GLY A 643 -5.66 -12.57 14.87
N PHE A 644 -6.57 -13.55 14.85
CA PHE A 644 -6.68 -14.55 15.90
C PHE A 644 -5.38 -15.34 16.05
N ILE A 645 -4.81 -15.88 14.96
CA ILE A 645 -3.56 -16.63 15.06
C ILE A 645 -2.40 -15.75 15.55
N TYR A 646 -2.27 -14.51 15.08
CA TYR A 646 -1.24 -13.60 15.63
C TYR A 646 -1.42 -13.32 17.12
N SER A 647 -2.65 -13.30 17.61
CA SER A 647 -2.91 -13.19 19.04
C SER A 647 -2.40 -14.40 19.82
N LEU A 648 -2.59 -15.61 19.30
CA LEU A 648 -2.05 -16.84 19.89
C LEU A 648 -0.51 -16.87 19.90
N LEU A 649 0.14 -16.33 18.87
CA LEU A 649 1.61 -16.23 18.85
C LEU A 649 2.14 -15.30 19.94
N GLY A 650 1.45 -14.19 20.23
CA GLY A 650 1.79 -13.33 21.37
C GLY A 650 1.62 -14.05 22.71
N LEU A 651 0.51 -14.75 22.89
CA LEU A 651 0.26 -15.53 24.10
C LEU A 651 1.30 -16.65 24.29
N TYR A 652 1.70 -17.31 23.20
CA TYR A 652 2.78 -18.28 23.21
C TYR A 652 4.12 -17.65 23.61
N ASP A 653 4.49 -16.53 22.98
CA ASP A 653 5.74 -15.85 23.30
C ASP A 653 5.83 -15.50 24.79
N LEU A 654 4.73 -15.00 25.36
CA LEU A 654 4.70 -14.64 26.77
C LEU A 654 4.68 -15.87 27.69
N LYS A 655 3.92 -16.92 27.38
CA LYS A 655 3.84 -18.10 28.26
C LYS A 655 5.20 -18.79 28.42
N GLU A 656 6.02 -18.78 27.37
CA GLU A 656 7.34 -19.42 27.33
C GLU A 656 8.41 -18.61 28.09
N VAL A 657 8.18 -17.31 28.33
CA VAL A 657 9.19 -16.38 28.89
C VAL A 657 8.81 -15.84 30.27
N ALA A 658 7.53 -15.62 30.52
CA ALA A 658 7.03 -15.17 31.81
C ALA A 658 7.17 -16.25 32.88
N SER A 659 6.95 -15.87 34.13
CA SER A 659 6.88 -16.81 35.26
C SER A 659 5.69 -16.49 36.16
N GLY A 660 5.33 -17.41 37.06
CA GLY A 660 4.25 -17.17 38.03
C GLY A 660 2.89 -16.91 37.39
N LYS A 661 2.22 -15.83 37.82
CA LYS A 661 0.84 -15.52 37.42
C LYS A 661 0.71 -15.14 35.95
N GLY A 662 1.64 -14.35 35.40
CA GLY A 662 1.63 -13.98 33.99
C GLY A 662 1.75 -15.20 33.07
N ALA A 663 2.66 -16.12 33.38
CA ALA A 663 2.81 -17.37 32.64
C ALA A 663 1.55 -18.26 32.70
N ALA A 664 0.94 -18.39 33.89
CA ALA A 664 -0.28 -19.17 34.05
C ALA A 664 -1.48 -18.57 33.28
N HIS A 665 -1.59 -17.23 33.26
CA HIS A 665 -2.63 -16.53 32.53
C HIS A 665 -2.45 -16.66 31.01
N ALA A 666 -1.24 -16.42 30.50
CA ALA A 666 -0.91 -16.59 29.09
C ALA A 666 -1.12 -18.04 28.62
N THR A 667 -0.70 -19.02 29.42
CA THR A 667 -0.92 -20.45 29.14
C THR A 667 -2.40 -20.77 28.98
N ARG A 668 -3.25 -20.33 29.92
CA ARG A 668 -4.71 -20.58 29.85
C ARG A 668 -5.32 -20.00 28.57
N LEU A 669 -5.02 -18.74 28.26
CA LEU A 669 -5.54 -18.08 27.06
C LEU A 669 -5.03 -18.77 25.79
N PHE A 670 -3.76 -19.15 25.74
CA PHE A 670 -3.18 -19.86 24.61
C PHE A 670 -3.85 -21.22 24.39
N ASP A 671 -3.98 -22.04 25.44
CA ASP A 671 -4.54 -23.39 25.33
C ASP A 671 -6.00 -23.38 24.90
N VAL A 672 -6.80 -22.46 25.45
CA VAL A 672 -8.19 -22.24 25.05
C VAL A 672 -8.26 -21.80 23.58
N GLY A 673 -7.44 -20.83 23.19
CA GLY A 673 -7.41 -20.31 21.82
C GLY A 673 -6.95 -21.35 20.79
N MET A 674 -5.94 -22.16 21.12
CA MET A 674 -5.47 -23.28 20.27
C MET A 674 -6.55 -24.35 20.11
N LYS A 675 -7.27 -24.69 21.19
CA LYS A 675 -8.42 -25.58 21.10
C LYS A 675 -9.49 -25.03 20.15
N THR A 676 -9.82 -23.73 20.26
CA THR A 676 -10.75 -23.09 19.32
C THR A 676 -10.24 -23.15 17.88
N LEU A 677 -8.98 -22.77 17.64
CA LEU A 677 -8.38 -22.78 16.31
C LEU A 677 -8.52 -24.16 15.65
N LYS A 678 -8.15 -25.23 16.36
CA LYS A 678 -8.23 -26.60 15.84
C LYS A 678 -9.65 -27.00 15.46
N ASN A 679 -10.66 -26.57 16.21
CA ASN A 679 -12.07 -26.89 15.93
C ASN A 679 -12.66 -26.03 14.80
N MET A 680 -12.16 -24.82 14.58
CA MET A 680 -12.71 -23.88 13.60
C MET A 680 -11.90 -23.75 12.31
N LEU A 681 -10.64 -24.22 12.27
CA LEU A 681 -9.70 -23.94 11.18
C LEU A 681 -10.26 -24.29 9.78
N LEU A 682 -10.92 -25.45 9.66
CA LEU A 682 -11.43 -25.93 8.38
C LEU A 682 -12.65 -25.14 7.88
N MET A 683 -13.30 -24.35 8.73
CA MET A 683 -14.37 -23.44 8.30
C MET A 683 -13.86 -22.32 7.37
N PHE A 684 -12.55 -22.05 7.41
CA PHE A 684 -11.90 -21.07 6.55
C PHE A 684 -11.38 -21.68 5.24
N ASP A 685 -11.49 -22.98 5.04
CA ASP A 685 -11.05 -23.65 3.81
C ASP A 685 -12.17 -23.62 2.77
N SER A 686 -11.95 -22.97 1.63
CA SER A 686 -12.96 -22.87 0.56
C SER A 686 -12.87 -23.99 -0.47
N GLY A 687 -11.95 -24.95 -0.29
CA GLY A 687 -11.61 -25.97 -1.30
C GLY A 687 -10.74 -25.47 -2.45
N SER A 688 -10.45 -24.16 -2.53
CA SER A 688 -9.70 -23.53 -3.63
C SER A 688 -8.89 -22.29 -3.18
N GLY A 689 -8.76 -22.10 -1.87
CA GLY A 689 -8.28 -20.88 -1.23
C GLY A 689 -8.77 -20.83 0.22
N THR A 690 -8.65 -19.66 0.85
CA THR A 690 -9.18 -19.43 2.21
C THR A 690 -10.20 -18.30 2.26
N PHE A 691 -11.08 -18.34 3.26
CA PHE A 691 -11.83 -17.17 3.70
C PHE A 691 -10.98 -16.33 4.65
N TYR A 692 -11.14 -15.00 4.57
CA TYR A 692 -10.47 -14.07 5.47
C TYR A 692 -11.12 -14.08 6.86
N ASP A 693 -12.46 -14.18 6.88
CA ASP A 693 -13.29 -14.13 8.06
C ASP A 693 -14.57 -14.96 7.88
N LEU A 694 -15.35 -15.13 8.95
CA LEU A 694 -16.60 -15.91 8.94
C LEU A 694 -17.86 -15.04 8.85
N ARG A 695 -17.77 -13.82 8.31
CA ARG A 695 -18.93 -12.92 8.23
C ARG A 695 -20.08 -13.47 7.40
N HIS A 696 -19.82 -14.42 6.52
CA HIS A 696 -20.87 -15.12 5.76
C HIS A 696 -21.78 -15.96 6.66
N LEU A 697 -21.26 -16.46 7.79
CA LEU A 697 -22.04 -17.18 8.78
C LEU A 697 -22.79 -16.23 9.71
N THR A 698 -22.18 -15.10 10.10
CA THR A 698 -22.81 -14.16 11.04
C THR A 698 -23.79 -13.19 10.38
N LEU A 699 -23.58 -12.84 9.10
CA LEU A 699 -24.44 -11.89 8.36
C LEU A 699 -25.31 -12.55 7.28
N GLY A 700 -25.13 -13.84 6.99
CA GLY A 700 -25.88 -14.55 5.93
C GLY A 700 -25.54 -14.10 4.50
N GLY A 701 -24.36 -13.49 4.29
CA GLY A 701 -23.90 -12.99 3.00
C GLY A 701 -22.91 -13.91 2.29
N ALA A 702 -22.38 -13.46 1.15
CA ALA A 702 -21.32 -14.19 0.43
C ALA A 702 -20.01 -14.26 1.25
N PRO A 703 -19.23 -15.35 1.16
CA PRO A 703 -17.93 -15.48 1.83
C PRO A 703 -16.93 -14.39 1.43
N ASN A 704 -16.29 -13.79 2.43
CA ASN A 704 -15.19 -12.86 2.22
C ASN A 704 -13.89 -13.66 1.93
N ARG A 705 -13.61 -13.90 0.65
CA ARG A 705 -12.41 -14.64 0.22
C ARG A 705 -11.15 -13.85 0.55
N ALA A 706 -10.16 -14.53 1.14
CA ALA A 706 -8.84 -13.97 1.34
C ALA A 706 -8.14 -13.79 -0.01
N ARG A 707 -7.66 -12.58 -0.28
CA ARG A 707 -6.74 -12.33 -1.39
C ARG A 707 -5.42 -13.11 -1.21
N TRP A 708 -4.70 -13.37 -2.30
CA TRP A 708 -3.55 -14.31 -2.28
C TRP A 708 -2.44 -13.97 -1.28
N ASP A 709 -2.22 -12.70 -0.96
CA ASP A 709 -1.29 -12.27 0.08
C ASP A 709 -1.78 -12.53 1.51
N TYR A 710 -3.09 -12.55 1.78
CA TYR A 710 -3.61 -13.06 3.05
C TYR A 710 -3.60 -14.59 3.10
N HIS A 711 -3.87 -15.24 1.97
CA HIS A 711 -3.77 -16.69 1.89
C HIS A 711 -2.35 -17.18 2.24
N THR A 712 -1.30 -16.51 1.74
CA THR A 712 0.08 -16.83 2.12
C THR A 712 0.39 -16.51 3.59
N VAL A 713 -0.21 -15.47 4.16
CA VAL A 713 -0.13 -15.22 5.61
C VAL A 713 -0.72 -16.38 6.40
N HIS A 714 -1.90 -16.86 6.03
CA HIS A 714 -2.52 -18.02 6.70
C HIS A 714 -1.61 -19.25 6.61
N ILE A 715 -1.03 -19.54 5.43
CA ILE A 715 -0.08 -20.64 5.25
C ILE A 715 1.15 -20.48 6.15
N ASN A 716 1.79 -19.30 6.15
CA ASN A 716 2.97 -19.03 6.99
C ASN A 716 2.64 -19.20 8.49
N GLN A 717 1.46 -18.76 8.91
CA GLN A 717 0.98 -18.91 10.28
C GLN A 717 0.79 -20.38 10.65
N LEU A 718 0.17 -21.19 9.78
CA LEU A 718 0.00 -22.62 10.05
C LEU A 718 1.32 -23.39 10.03
N ASN A 719 2.23 -23.05 9.11
CA ASN A 719 3.57 -23.62 9.11
C ASN A 719 4.29 -23.30 10.42
N LEU A 720 4.18 -22.06 10.94
CA LEU A 720 4.78 -21.69 12.21
C LEU A 720 4.14 -22.43 13.39
N LEU A 721 2.80 -22.50 13.44
CA LEU A 721 2.09 -23.24 14.48
C LEU A 721 2.44 -24.73 14.49
N SER A 722 2.77 -25.32 13.34
CA SER A 722 3.21 -26.72 13.28
C SER A 722 4.56 -27.00 13.94
N LEU A 723 5.36 -25.94 14.22
CA LEU A 723 6.58 -26.04 15.01
C LEU A 723 6.32 -25.97 16.52
N ILE A 724 5.15 -25.47 16.91
CA ILE A 724 4.72 -25.26 18.30
C ILE A 724 3.83 -26.41 18.77
N ASP A 725 3.02 -26.97 17.87
CA ASP A 725 2.02 -27.99 18.14
C ASP A 725 2.07 -29.07 17.05
N ASN A 726 2.30 -30.31 17.47
CA ASN A 726 2.51 -31.46 16.58
C ASN A 726 1.22 -32.02 15.95
N ASP A 727 0.06 -31.37 16.13
CA ASP A 727 -1.19 -31.79 15.52
C ASP A 727 -1.10 -31.79 13.98
N PRO A 728 -1.31 -32.95 13.31
CA PRO A 728 -1.23 -33.05 11.85
C PRO A 728 -2.20 -32.12 11.12
N LEU A 729 -3.24 -31.61 11.78
CA LEU A 729 -4.17 -30.64 11.20
C LEU A 729 -3.44 -29.44 10.58
N PHE A 730 -2.40 -28.91 11.24
CA PHE A 730 -1.68 -27.72 10.76
C PHE A 730 -0.85 -28.02 9.51
N THR A 731 -0.02 -29.06 9.54
CA THR A 731 0.84 -29.42 8.40
C THR A 731 0.01 -29.85 7.18
N THR A 732 -1.03 -30.67 7.39
CA THR A 732 -1.90 -31.12 6.30
C THR A 732 -2.71 -29.98 5.68
N THR A 733 -3.21 -29.05 6.50
CA THR A 733 -3.97 -27.88 6.02
C THR A 733 -3.05 -26.87 5.33
N ALA A 734 -1.89 -26.55 5.89
CA ALA A 734 -0.92 -25.64 5.27
C ALA A 734 -0.43 -26.18 3.92
N LYS A 735 -0.19 -27.50 3.83
CA LYS A 735 0.14 -28.16 2.57
C LYS A 735 -1.00 -28.01 1.54
N ARG A 736 -2.25 -28.31 1.94
CA ARG A 736 -3.41 -28.20 1.07
C ARG A 736 -3.62 -26.76 0.56
N TRP A 737 -3.47 -25.77 1.43
CA TRP A 737 -3.55 -24.36 1.08
C TRP A 737 -2.40 -23.94 0.15
N THR A 738 -1.18 -24.39 0.40
CA THR A 738 -0.05 -24.18 -0.52
C THR A 738 -0.32 -24.76 -1.91
N ASP A 739 -0.97 -25.93 -1.97
CA ASP A 739 -1.36 -26.57 -3.22
C ASP A 739 -2.42 -25.73 -4.00
N TYR A 740 -3.31 -25.01 -3.32
CA TYR A 740 -4.27 -24.08 -3.96
C TYR A 740 -3.58 -22.93 -4.71
N MET A 741 -2.43 -22.47 -4.23
CA MET A 741 -1.61 -21.45 -4.94
C MET A 741 -1.07 -21.93 -6.29
N LYS A 742 -1.14 -23.24 -6.55
CA LYS A 742 -0.75 -23.86 -7.84
C LYS A 742 -1.98 -24.30 -8.64
N GLY A 743 -3.18 -23.89 -8.24
CA GLY A 743 -4.44 -24.20 -8.90
C GLY A 743 -4.98 -25.60 -8.66
N LYS A 744 -4.42 -26.33 -7.67
CA LYS A 744 -5.05 -27.56 -7.20
C LYS A 744 -6.32 -27.21 -6.44
N LEU A 745 -7.31 -28.08 -6.51
CA LEU A 745 -8.59 -27.95 -5.83
C LEU A 745 -8.77 -29.13 -4.88
N SER A 746 -9.54 -28.95 -3.81
CA SER A 746 -10.04 -30.08 -3.05
C SER A 746 -10.91 -30.98 -3.95
N PRO A 747 -10.87 -32.31 -3.78
CA PRO A 747 -11.72 -33.22 -4.54
C PRO A 747 -13.20 -32.85 -4.38
N HIS A 748 -13.94 -32.89 -5.49
CA HIS A 748 -15.40 -32.86 -5.47
C HIS A 748 -15.94 -34.30 -5.50
N ASN A 749 -17.20 -34.47 -5.11
CA ASN A 749 -17.90 -35.75 -5.14
C ASN A 749 -18.27 -36.23 -6.55
#